data_AF-A0A1X3H437-F1
#
_entry.id   AF-A0A1X3H437-F1
#
_cell.length_a   1.000
_cell.length_b   1.000
_cell.length_c   1.000
_cell.angle_alpha   90.00
_cell.angle_beta   90.00
_cell.angle_gamma   90.00
#
_symmetry.space_group_name_H-M   'P 1'
#
loop_
_entity.id
_entity.type
_entity.pdbx_description
1 polymer ?
#
loop_
_entity_poly.entity_id
_entity_poly.type
_entity_poly.pdbx_seq_one_letter_code
_entity_poly.pdbx_strand_id
1 'polypeptide(L)'
;MRSAFAQDNLSDDPFYTVAGNSIQGSYIPATAGGSTSGGSTSGSITSVTAGGITINLILDAAAQAAPASFKNGLQEAVAILAANITDKITVNINIDYSGTGGGAAAGPDSGFYESYAWTRSELINNASVGDTTFNSLPAGTTIQGQSNVAVWNAQLKLWGVIGANDTTTDDASANFSTDINSNLLVGVALHELTHAMGRVPYGSAPDVFDLYRFTSPGARLFQGGATAPAAYFSLDGGATKVADYGQNSDPSDFLNSGVQGPNDPFNEYYTGTTIQGLTAIDLKQLGALGFHLATSSPTTVESYGSTSLVQAGSNYFMNATAGGAGPSLKFGGAPVTVQMWAGWAPIGAEQTGGGYDVAWKNAGTGQYNIWTTDSNGNYIATPLSFVSGSNAVLQSYEPIFHQDLNRDGIIGVGNVATATIESAGATSLVQVGNDYFLNPVAGGTGRELVFSAAPVTVGMWPGWAPIGAEQTGSGYDVAWKNASTGQYNIWTTDSDGNYTATPLSFVSGSNAALQSYESIFHQDLNGDGTIGVGNVATVTIESAGSTSLVQIGSDYFLNPVAGGTGPELVFSGAPVTVGMWPGWAPIGAEQTGSGYDVAWKNASTGQYNIWTTASNGNYTATPLSFVSGSNAALQSYESIFHQDLNGDGIIGVPSAAQSFAATAQRTDEAFLFRSASGLSPGGKFPLPAVVSVGANDGFVFGDGPTGGHAVLASSAGLQAGGDLYTHASVLQDVIFANLHDPSDVARLQSAVAVPTSDVLNQAESHRAELLHGYFIA
;
A
#
# COMPACT_ATOMS: atom_id res chain seq x y z
N MET A 1 25.10 34.13 53.23
CA MET A 1 26.07 35.06 52.64
C MET A 1 25.43 35.62 51.38
N ARG A 2 25.36 36.95 51.30
CA ARG A 2 24.90 37.71 50.14
C ARG A 2 25.91 37.58 49.01
N SER A 3 25.47 37.37 47.78
CA SER A 3 25.89 38.21 46.65
C SER A 3 24.76 38.28 45.65
N ALA A 4 24.03 39.39 45.73
CA ALA A 4 23.28 39.89 44.60
C ALA A 4 24.29 40.15 43.46
N PHE A 5 24.17 39.41 42.37
CA PHE A 5 24.61 39.93 41.09
C PHE A 5 23.46 40.81 40.62
N ALA A 6 23.63 42.12 40.79
CA ALA A 6 22.88 43.08 40.00
C ALA A 6 23.27 42.80 38.54
N GLN A 7 22.43 42.06 37.82
CA GLN A 7 22.35 42.17 36.38
C GLN A 7 21.99 43.63 36.14
N ASP A 8 22.87 44.37 35.47
CA ASP A 8 22.48 45.61 34.82
C ASP A 8 21.38 45.21 33.83
N ASN A 9 20.12 45.31 34.27
CA ASN A 9 18.96 45.37 33.40
C ASN A 9 19.16 46.63 32.56
N LEU A 10 19.92 46.50 31.47
CA LEU A 10 19.72 47.38 30.34
C LEU A 10 18.24 47.22 30.01
N SER A 11 17.52 48.31 30.16
CA SER A 11 16.14 48.42 29.74
C SER A 11 16.10 48.01 28.27
N ASP A 12 15.58 46.81 27.98
CA ASP A 12 15.24 46.35 26.63
C ASP A 12 14.09 47.19 26.03
N ASP A 13 13.57 48.20 26.75
CA ASP A 13 12.64 49.16 26.18
C ASP A 13 13.32 49.98 25.06
N PRO A 14 12.75 50.01 23.86
CA PRO A 14 13.24 50.83 22.77
C PRO A 14 13.00 52.30 23.09
N PHE A 15 13.97 53.14 22.71
CA PHE A 15 13.76 54.58 22.70
C PHE A 15 12.91 54.96 21.49
N TYR A 16 11.59 55.03 21.66
CA TYR A 16 10.70 55.57 20.63
C TYR A 16 10.74 57.09 20.60
N THR A 17 10.96 57.65 19.41
CA THR A 17 10.77 59.06 19.09
C THR A 17 9.53 59.24 18.23
N VAL A 18 8.78 60.33 18.47
CA VAL A 18 7.54 60.62 17.74
C VAL A 18 7.71 61.92 16.98
N ALA A 19 7.58 61.88 15.65
CA ALA A 19 7.64 63.03 14.77
C ALA A 19 6.31 63.19 14.02
N GLY A 20 5.46 64.11 14.49
CA GLY A 20 4.08 64.19 14.01
C GLY A 20 3.29 62.96 14.46
N ASN A 21 2.76 62.19 13.51
CA ASN A 21 2.13 60.90 13.78
C ASN A 21 3.06 59.71 13.56
N SER A 22 4.28 59.92 13.05
CA SER A 22 5.24 58.82 12.82
C SER A 22 5.96 58.46 14.13
N ILE A 23 6.03 57.16 14.39
CA ILE A 23 6.78 56.55 15.49
C ILE A 23 8.06 55.95 14.89
N GLN A 24 9.20 56.24 15.51
CA GLN A 24 10.49 55.68 15.13
C GLN A 24 11.24 55.16 16.38
N GLY A 25 11.61 53.89 16.38
CA GLY A 25 12.40 53.21 17.40
C GLY A 25 13.56 52.44 16.79
N SER A 26 14.44 51.92 17.64
CA SER A 26 15.48 50.95 17.27
C SER A 26 15.90 50.21 18.53
N TYR A 27 15.92 48.88 18.49
CA TYR A 27 16.41 48.02 19.58
C TYR A 27 17.92 47.81 19.55
N ILE A 28 18.61 48.29 18.51
CA ILE A 28 20.08 48.23 18.42
C ILE A 28 20.69 49.42 19.17
N PRO A 29 21.49 49.21 20.25
CA PRO A 29 22.12 50.30 21.00
C PRO A 29 23.13 51.05 20.14
N ALA A 30 23.08 52.39 20.15
CA ALA A 30 23.98 53.28 19.41
C ALA A 30 25.48 53.20 19.80
N THR A 31 25.88 52.26 20.66
CA THR A 31 27.25 52.06 21.14
C THR A 31 28.08 51.03 20.35
N ALA A 32 27.50 50.31 19.39
CA ALA A 32 28.27 49.62 18.37
C ALA A 32 28.61 50.63 17.26
N GLY A 33 29.90 50.92 17.07
CA GLY A 33 30.37 52.03 16.24
C GLY A 33 29.75 52.09 14.84
N GLY A 34 28.93 53.12 14.63
CA GLY A 34 28.67 53.73 13.33
C GLY A 34 27.48 53.17 12.54
N SER A 35 26.26 53.57 12.89
CA SER A 35 25.33 54.08 11.86
C SER A 35 24.24 54.93 12.51
N THR A 36 24.26 56.22 12.19
CA THR A 36 23.13 57.13 12.38
C THR A 36 22.01 56.75 11.42
N SER A 37 20.77 56.80 11.91
CA SER A 37 19.51 56.96 11.17
C SER A 37 19.67 57.36 9.69
N GLY A 38 19.16 56.52 8.79
CA GLY A 38 18.98 56.87 7.37
C GLY A 38 20.09 56.37 6.45
N GLY A 39 20.26 55.06 6.33
CA GLY A 39 21.08 54.45 5.29
C GLY A 39 20.78 52.96 5.19
N SER A 40 20.31 52.54 4.01
CA SER A 40 20.17 51.13 3.60
C SER A 40 21.42 50.35 4.01
N THR A 41 21.35 49.63 5.14
CA THR A 41 22.40 48.71 5.54
C THR A 41 22.44 47.60 4.51
N SER A 42 23.55 47.55 3.77
CA SER A 42 23.85 46.51 2.78
C SER A 42 24.16 45.19 3.50
N GLY A 43 23.20 44.64 4.24
CA GLY A 43 23.25 43.32 4.87
C GLY A 43 22.87 42.23 3.87
N SER A 44 23.41 41.02 4.06
CA SER A 44 22.93 39.85 3.32
C SER A 44 21.50 39.53 3.78
N ILE A 45 20.59 39.33 2.82
CA ILE A 45 19.19 39.04 3.11
C ILE A 45 18.97 37.52 3.11
N THR A 46 18.41 37.01 4.20
CA THR A 46 17.84 35.65 4.26
C THR A 46 16.32 35.78 4.21
N SER A 47 15.73 35.46 3.07
CA SER A 47 14.28 35.53 2.86
C SER A 47 13.64 34.16 3.02
N VAL A 48 12.56 34.09 3.79
CA VAL A 48 11.68 32.93 3.83
C VAL A 48 10.29 33.36 3.41
N THR A 49 9.69 32.63 2.47
CA THR A 49 8.33 32.87 2.00
C THR A 49 7.56 31.56 2.06
N ALA A 50 6.54 31.52 2.90
CA ALA A 50 5.61 30.41 3.06
C ALA A 50 4.26 30.98 3.51
N GLY A 51 3.15 30.26 3.30
CA GLY A 51 1.80 30.65 3.76
C GLY A 51 1.18 31.87 3.06
N GLY A 52 1.98 32.83 2.60
CA GLY A 52 1.56 34.08 1.98
C GLY A 52 2.54 35.22 2.32
N ILE A 53 3.13 35.18 3.51
CA ILE A 53 4.06 36.20 4.02
C ILE A 53 5.50 35.95 3.60
N THR A 54 6.23 37.03 3.37
CA THR A 54 7.69 37.03 3.24
C THR A 54 8.30 37.70 4.47
N ILE A 55 9.21 37.02 5.15
CA ILE A 55 10.01 37.63 6.22
C ILE A 55 11.47 37.64 5.77
N ASN A 56 12.04 38.84 5.72
CA ASN A 56 13.42 39.09 5.34
C ASN A 56 14.24 39.35 6.59
N LEU A 57 15.21 38.47 6.87
CA LEU A 57 16.24 38.72 7.87
C LEU A 57 17.41 39.47 7.22
N ILE A 58 17.60 40.73 7.59
CA ILE A 58 18.69 41.57 7.11
C ILE A 58 19.84 41.44 8.10
N LEU A 59 20.83 40.61 7.75
CA LEU A 59 21.91 40.26 8.66
C LEU A 59 22.99 41.35 8.64
N ASP A 60 23.35 41.87 9.81
CA ASP A 60 24.53 42.72 9.97
C ASP A 60 25.84 41.94 9.75
N ALA A 61 27.00 42.59 9.87
CA ALA A 61 28.28 41.93 9.64
C ALA A 61 28.55 40.79 10.66
N ALA A 62 28.14 40.96 11.91
CA ALA A 62 28.32 39.96 12.95
C ALA A 62 27.40 38.74 12.74
N ALA A 63 26.12 38.97 12.43
CA ALA A 63 25.12 37.95 12.15
C ALA A 63 25.46 37.15 10.88
N GLN A 64 26.05 37.79 9.86
CA GLN A 64 26.58 37.09 8.69
C GLN A 64 27.72 36.13 9.05
N ALA A 65 28.64 36.57 9.91
CA ALA A 65 29.77 35.79 10.39
C ALA A 65 29.41 34.77 11.48
N ALA A 66 28.19 34.82 12.01
CA ALA A 66 27.71 33.94 13.06
C ALA A 66 27.75 32.46 12.68
N PRO A 67 27.79 31.54 13.69
CA PRO A 67 27.76 30.10 13.46
C PRO A 67 26.59 29.65 12.59
N ALA A 68 26.77 28.56 11.83
CA ALA A 68 25.70 28.00 11.01
C ALA A 68 24.47 27.59 11.84
N SER A 69 24.68 27.12 13.08
CA SER A 69 23.59 26.83 14.01
C SER A 69 22.72 28.05 14.29
N PHE A 70 23.32 29.24 14.39
CA PHE A 70 22.58 30.48 14.59
C PHE A 70 21.67 30.80 13.39
N LYS A 71 22.26 30.85 12.21
CA LYS A 71 21.53 31.18 10.98
C LYS A 71 20.45 30.15 10.64
N ASN A 72 20.72 28.85 10.87
CA ASN A 72 19.75 27.80 10.65
C ASN A 72 18.55 27.90 11.61
N GLY A 73 18.80 28.16 12.91
CA GLY A 73 17.71 28.31 13.89
C GLY A 73 16.83 29.52 13.60
N LEU A 74 17.42 30.65 13.18
CA LEU A 74 16.65 31.81 12.70
C LEU A 74 15.81 31.45 11.47
N GLN A 75 16.40 30.80 10.46
CA GLN A 75 15.69 30.41 9.25
C GLN A 75 14.53 29.45 9.54
N GLU A 76 14.71 28.51 10.48
CA GLU A 76 13.67 27.58 10.91
C GLU A 76 12.53 28.30 11.65
N ALA A 77 12.83 29.22 12.57
CA ALA A 77 11.82 30.03 13.26
C ALA A 77 10.99 30.86 12.27
N VAL A 78 11.64 31.50 11.30
CA VAL A 78 10.95 32.25 10.25
C VAL A 78 10.09 31.32 9.37
N ALA A 79 10.57 30.11 9.05
CA ALA A 79 9.78 29.14 8.30
C ALA A 79 8.52 28.70 9.06
N ILE A 80 8.61 28.50 10.37
CA ILE A 80 7.46 28.22 11.23
C ILE A 80 6.47 29.38 11.22
N LEU A 81 6.93 30.63 11.39
CA LEU A 81 6.07 31.82 11.33
C LEU A 81 5.39 31.96 9.98
N ALA A 82 6.17 31.89 8.89
CA ALA A 82 5.64 32.05 7.55
C ALA A 82 4.65 30.93 7.18
N ALA A 83 4.89 29.69 7.61
CA ALA A 83 3.93 28.60 7.39
C ALA A 83 2.59 28.81 8.09
N ASN A 84 2.56 29.61 9.18
CA ASN A 84 1.37 29.86 9.98
C ASN A 84 0.68 31.21 9.68
N ILE A 85 1.19 32.01 8.75
CA ILE A 85 0.65 33.34 8.41
C ILE A 85 0.42 33.45 6.91
N THR A 86 -0.75 33.95 6.53
CA THR A 86 -1.23 34.00 5.14
C THR A 86 -1.24 35.39 4.52
N ASP A 87 -0.92 36.41 5.31
CA ASP A 87 -0.81 37.80 4.86
C ASP A 87 0.22 37.95 3.74
N LYS A 88 -0.16 38.59 2.65
CA LYS A 88 0.73 38.78 1.47
C LYS A 88 1.58 40.04 1.59
N ILE A 89 2.38 40.10 2.66
CA ILE A 89 3.24 41.23 2.99
C ILE A 89 4.70 40.79 3.12
N THR A 90 5.61 41.76 3.01
CA THR A 90 7.03 41.59 3.33
C THR A 90 7.37 42.34 4.62
N VAL A 91 7.85 41.61 5.63
CA VAL A 91 8.38 42.17 6.88
C VAL A 91 9.90 42.06 6.87
N ASN A 92 10.58 43.19 7.01
CA ASN A 92 12.05 43.28 7.01
C ASN A 92 12.56 43.49 8.43
N ILE A 93 13.38 42.57 8.92
CA ILE A 93 13.88 42.58 10.30
C ILE A 93 15.40 42.65 10.27
N ASN A 94 15.97 43.71 10.84
CA ASN A 94 17.42 43.85 11.02
C ASN A 94 17.89 42.96 12.16
N ILE A 95 18.89 42.11 11.88
CA ILE A 95 19.42 41.14 12.84
C ILE A 95 20.84 41.53 13.24
N ASP A 96 21.02 41.79 14.53
CA ASP A 96 22.33 41.90 15.20
C ASP A 96 22.64 40.61 15.97
N TYR A 97 23.92 40.24 15.97
CA TYR A 97 24.44 39.07 16.71
C TYR A 97 25.60 39.52 17.58
N SER A 98 25.29 40.05 18.76
CA SER A 98 26.27 40.67 19.64
C SER A 98 25.93 40.45 21.12
N GLY A 99 26.89 40.69 22.01
CA GLY A 99 26.70 40.54 23.46
C GLY A 99 26.79 39.10 23.98
N THR A 100 26.67 38.97 25.30
CA THR A 100 26.73 37.71 26.07
C THR A 100 25.73 37.77 27.23
N GLY A 101 25.30 36.63 27.76
CA GLY A 101 24.30 36.53 28.84
C GLY A 101 23.08 35.71 28.44
N GLY A 102 23.04 35.15 27.22
CA GLY A 102 21.96 34.33 26.71
C GLY A 102 20.66 35.09 26.39
N GLY A 103 20.63 36.42 26.50
CA GLY A 103 19.43 37.22 26.21
C GLY A 103 19.23 37.48 24.73
N ALA A 104 18.00 37.81 24.35
CA ALA A 104 17.66 38.37 23.05
C ALA A 104 16.62 39.47 23.26
N ALA A 105 16.51 40.40 22.32
CA ALA A 105 15.55 41.49 22.39
C ALA A 105 15.18 41.92 20.97
N ALA A 106 13.91 42.25 20.75
CA ALA A 106 13.43 42.70 19.45
C ALA A 106 12.21 43.60 19.59
N GLY A 107 11.91 44.33 18.52
CA GLY A 107 10.65 45.05 18.40
C GLY A 107 10.56 45.91 17.16
N PRO A 108 9.42 46.57 16.96
CA PRO A 108 9.13 47.34 15.77
C PRO A 108 9.94 48.63 15.74
N ASP A 109 10.44 49.01 14.56
CA ASP A 109 11.25 50.22 14.39
C ASP A 109 10.43 51.39 13.86
N SER A 110 9.33 51.13 13.15
CA SER A 110 8.50 52.17 12.56
C SER A 110 7.01 51.88 12.69
N GLY A 111 6.22 52.94 12.85
CA GLY A 111 4.77 52.88 12.88
C GLY A 111 4.11 54.26 12.83
N PHE A 112 2.79 54.27 13.00
CA PHE A 112 1.99 55.49 13.11
C PHE A 112 1.11 55.49 14.35
N TYR A 113 0.87 56.69 14.87
CA TYR A 113 -0.24 56.96 15.77
C TYR A 113 -1.53 57.13 14.98
N GLU A 114 -2.45 56.20 15.20
CA GLU A 114 -3.73 56.16 14.53
C GLU A 114 -4.88 56.26 15.53
N SER A 115 -6.04 56.73 15.08
CA SER A 115 -7.19 56.86 16.00
C SER A 115 -7.74 55.49 16.39
N TYR A 116 -8.13 55.32 17.66
CA TYR A 116 -8.71 54.06 18.15
C TYR A 116 -9.91 53.60 17.32
N ALA A 117 -10.80 54.52 16.94
CA ALA A 117 -11.96 54.21 16.10
C ALA A 117 -11.54 53.61 14.75
N TRP A 118 -10.50 54.18 14.13
CA TRP A 118 -9.98 53.69 12.86
C TRP A 118 -9.27 52.35 13.04
N THR A 119 -8.35 52.21 14.01
CA THR A 119 -7.64 50.95 14.27
C THR A 119 -8.62 49.81 14.56
N ARG A 120 -9.65 50.06 15.38
CA ARG A 120 -10.73 49.09 15.63
C ARG A 120 -11.46 48.70 14.34
N SER A 121 -11.72 49.66 13.46
CA SER A 121 -12.39 49.38 12.19
C SER A 121 -11.51 48.55 11.25
N GLU A 122 -10.20 48.81 11.19
CA GLU A 122 -9.28 48.01 10.37
C GLU A 122 -9.16 46.57 10.89
N LEU A 123 -9.05 46.40 12.21
CA LEU A 123 -9.04 45.09 12.86
C LEU A 123 -10.29 44.26 12.54
N ILE A 124 -11.49 44.89 12.55
CA ILE A 124 -12.75 44.19 12.27
C ILE A 124 -12.93 43.94 10.76
N ASN A 125 -12.66 44.95 9.93
CA ASN A 125 -12.96 44.89 8.50
C ASN A 125 -11.97 44.00 7.74
N ASN A 126 -10.74 43.87 8.23
CA ASN A 126 -9.72 43.00 7.68
C ASN A 126 -9.57 41.72 8.51
N ALA A 127 -10.57 41.32 9.29
CA ALA A 127 -10.56 40.04 9.97
C ALA A 127 -10.76 38.89 8.96
N SER A 128 -10.21 37.71 9.26
CA SER A 128 -10.52 36.49 8.50
C SER A 128 -12.04 36.22 8.53
N VAL A 129 -12.57 35.59 7.47
CA VAL A 129 -14.01 35.24 7.43
C VAL A 129 -14.37 34.35 8.61
N GLY A 130 -15.32 34.80 9.43
CA GLY A 130 -15.78 34.10 10.64
C GLY A 130 -14.94 34.36 11.88
N ASP A 131 -13.85 35.11 11.77
CA ASP A 131 -13.07 35.55 12.93
C ASP A 131 -13.80 36.68 13.67
N THR A 132 -14.15 36.42 14.93
CA THR A 132 -14.86 37.36 15.79
C THR A 132 -13.97 37.95 16.88
N THR A 133 -12.66 37.71 16.85
CA THR A 133 -11.69 38.12 17.88
C THR A 133 -11.82 39.60 18.24
N PHE A 134 -12.00 40.46 17.23
CA PHE A 134 -12.02 41.92 17.37
C PHE A 134 -13.37 42.47 17.84
N ASN A 135 -14.44 41.66 17.87
CA ASN A 135 -15.80 42.13 18.15
C ASN A 135 -16.00 42.55 19.61
N SER A 136 -15.16 42.06 20.52
CA SER A 136 -15.20 42.43 21.95
C SER A 136 -14.60 43.82 22.23
N LEU A 137 -13.94 44.44 21.25
CA LEU A 137 -13.36 45.77 21.40
C LEU A 137 -14.46 46.84 21.58
N PRO A 138 -14.37 47.69 22.63
CA PRO A 138 -15.36 48.73 22.90
C PRO A 138 -15.69 49.60 21.68
N ALA A 139 -16.98 49.80 21.40
CA ALA A 139 -17.38 50.75 20.37
C ALA A 139 -17.18 52.19 20.87
N GLY A 140 -16.71 53.09 19.98
CA GLY A 140 -16.51 54.50 20.29
C GLY A 140 -15.21 55.05 19.71
N THR A 141 -14.87 56.28 20.08
CA THR A 141 -13.66 56.96 19.63
C THR A 141 -12.49 56.87 20.60
N THR A 142 -12.70 56.26 21.77
CA THR A 142 -11.68 56.11 22.80
C THR A 142 -11.77 54.76 23.48
N ILE A 143 -10.63 54.24 23.95
CA ILE A 143 -10.55 53.07 24.83
C ILE A 143 -9.88 53.44 26.15
N GLN A 144 -10.60 53.29 27.27
CA GLN A 144 -10.18 53.78 28.59
C GLN A 144 -9.63 55.22 28.59
N GLY A 145 -10.24 56.11 27.81
CA GLY A 145 -9.83 57.51 27.67
C GLY A 145 -8.71 57.78 26.66
N GLN A 146 -8.10 56.74 26.07
CA GLN A 146 -7.08 56.88 25.02
C GLN A 146 -7.75 57.00 23.65
N SER A 147 -7.42 58.05 22.90
CA SER A 147 -7.96 58.29 21.55
C SER A 147 -7.09 57.72 20.44
N ASN A 148 -5.82 57.45 20.71
CA ASN A 148 -4.84 57.02 19.72
C ASN A 148 -4.25 55.67 20.12
N VAL A 149 -3.87 54.90 19.11
CA VAL A 149 -3.23 53.59 19.20
C VAL A 149 -1.97 53.63 18.35
N ALA A 150 -0.85 53.15 18.87
CA ALA A 150 0.34 52.90 18.09
C ALA A 150 0.12 51.67 17.19
N VAL A 151 0.34 51.83 15.89
CA VAL A 151 0.19 50.77 14.89
C VAL A 151 1.51 50.60 14.16
N TRP A 152 2.04 49.40 14.19
CA TRP A 152 3.36 49.07 13.66
C TRP A 152 3.34 48.80 12.16
N ASN A 153 4.48 48.96 11.49
CA ASN A 153 4.57 48.77 10.03
C ASN A 153 4.05 47.41 9.55
N ALA A 154 4.34 46.32 10.27
CA ALA A 154 3.81 45.00 9.93
C ALA A 154 2.26 45.00 9.90
N GLN A 155 1.62 45.73 10.83
CA GLN A 155 0.18 45.91 10.89
C GLN A 155 -0.35 46.87 9.81
N LEU A 156 0.35 47.96 9.55
CA LEU A 156 -0.02 48.89 8.49
C LEU A 156 0.06 48.24 7.09
N LYS A 157 1.03 47.35 6.87
CA LYS A 157 1.16 46.55 5.64
C LYS A 157 0.00 45.57 5.48
N LEU A 158 -0.42 44.91 6.57
CA LEU A 158 -1.48 43.91 6.51
C LEU A 158 -2.83 44.54 6.14
N TRP A 159 -3.08 45.79 6.56
CA TRP A 159 -4.26 46.57 6.18
C TRP A 159 -4.12 47.35 4.86
N GLY A 160 -2.96 47.24 4.18
CA GLY A 160 -2.71 47.94 2.91
C GLY A 160 -2.60 49.47 3.03
N VAL A 161 -2.34 49.98 4.24
CA VAL A 161 -2.18 51.41 4.53
C VAL A 161 -0.83 51.90 4.03
N ILE A 162 0.20 51.08 4.21
CA ILE A 162 1.47 51.20 3.51
C ILE A 162 1.63 50.01 2.56
N GLY A 163 2.46 50.16 1.52
CA GLY A 163 2.63 49.13 0.50
C GLY A 163 3.08 47.80 1.10
N ALA A 164 2.52 46.68 0.65
CA ALA A 164 2.82 45.35 1.19
C ALA A 164 4.32 45.00 1.18
N ASN A 165 5.09 45.58 0.26
CA ASN A 165 6.55 45.41 0.15
C ASN A 165 7.31 46.72 0.34
N ASP A 166 6.72 47.69 1.05
CA ASP A 166 7.35 48.98 1.30
C ASP A 166 8.65 48.79 2.11
N THR A 167 9.72 49.45 1.65
CA THR A 167 11.07 49.43 2.24
C THR A 167 11.57 50.84 2.59
N THR A 168 10.70 51.85 2.54
CA THR A 168 11.06 53.25 2.79
C THR A 168 11.41 53.52 4.26
N THR A 169 10.85 52.72 5.15
CA THR A 169 11.14 52.68 6.57
C THR A 169 11.49 51.26 6.99
N ASP A 170 12.30 51.16 8.03
CA ASP A 170 12.63 49.88 8.65
C ASP A 170 11.41 49.32 9.41
N ASP A 171 11.12 48.03 9.26
CA ASP A 171 9.95 47.46 9.94
C ASP A 171 10.27 47.14 11.40
N ALA A 172 11.42 46.50 11.65
CA ALA A 172 11.80 46.03 12.98
C ALA A 172 13.28 45.65 13.09
N SER A 173 13.74 45.53 14.33
CA SER A 173 15.10 45.09 14.67
C SER A 173 15.09 44.03 15.77
N ALA A 174 16.09 43.15 15.76
CA ALA A 174 16.30 42.11 16.76
C ALA A 174 17.80 41.91 17.03
N ASN A 175 18.16 41.79 18.31
CA ASN A 175 19.49 41.43 18.78
C ASN A 175 19.48 40.07 19.48
N PHE A 176 20.44 39.22 19.14
CA PHE A 176 20.60 37.91 19.77
C PHE A 176 22.01 37.76 20.38
N SER A 177 22.07 37.44 21.67
CA SER A 177 23.35 37.19 22.36
C SER A 177 24.13 36.03 21.75
N THR A 178 25.46 36.18 21.72
CA THR A 178 26.33 35.21 21.06
C THR A 178 26.39 33.84 21.75
N ASP A 179 25.97 33.76 23.02
CA ASP A 179 26.00 32.59 23.88
C ASP A 179 24.63 31.93 24.13
N ILE A 180 23.60 32.27 23.32
CA ILE A 180 22.33 31.52 23.31
C ILE A 180 22.60 30.05 22.96
N ASN A 181 22.02 29.15 23.75
CA ASN A 181 22.14 27.72 23.48
C ASN A 181 21.49 27.39 22.13
N SER A 182 22.26 26.80 21.21
CA SER A 182 21.79 26.48 19.86
C SER A 182 20.57 25.56 19.82
N ASN A 183 20.36 24.74 20.86
CA ASN A 183 19.19 23.85 20.94
C ASN A 183 17.89 24.58 21.30
N LEU A 184 17.98 25.83 21.75
CA LEU A 184 16.84 26.64 22.18
C LEU A 184 16.58 27.82 21.23
N LEU A 185 17.44 27.98 20.22
CA LEU A 185 17.45 29.16 19.37
C LEU A 185 16.17 29.33 18.55
N VAL A 186 15.53 28.24 18.12
CA VAL A 186 14.29 28.34 17.34
C VAL A 186 13.18 28.94 18.21
N GLY A 187 13.02 28.44 19.44
CA GLY A 187 12.05 28.98 20.40
C GLY A 187 12.33 30.44 20.76
N VAL A 188 13.61 30.78 21.04
CA VAL A 188 14.03 32.17 21.31
C VAL A 188 13.79 33.07 20.08
N ALA A 189 14.06 32.59 18.88
CA ALA A 189 13.82 33.36 17.66
C ALA A 189 12.31 33.54 17.38
N LEU A 190 11.47 32.52 17.62
CA LEU A 190 10.01 32.67 17.53
C LEU A 190 9.51 33.73 18.52
N HIS A 191 10.07 33.73 19.73
CA HIS A 191 9.79 34.72 20.75
C HIS A 191 10.12 36.14 20.25
N GLU A 192 11.36 36.40 19.87
CA GLU A 192 11.81 37.75 19.50
C GLU A 192 11.24 38.25 18.17
N LEU A 193 11.18 37.40 17.15
CA LEU A 193 10.67 37.83 15.85
C LEU A 193 9.19 38.24 15.91
N THR A 194 8.44 37.73 16.89
CA THR A 194 7.05 38.17 17.10
C THR A 194 6.95 39.47 17.90
N HIS A 195 7.92 39.78 18.78
CA HIS A 195 8.09 41.15 19.31
C HIS A 195 8.33 42.14 18.18
N ALA A 196 9.26 41.83 17.26
CA ALA A 196 9.50 42.60 16.03
C ALA A 196 8.24 42.83 15.18
N MET A 197 7.29 41.89 15.22
CA MET A 197 6.02 41.98 14.50
C MET A 197 4.90 42.69 15.27
N GLY A 198 5.20 43.26 16.45
CA GLY A 198 4.29 44.08 17.23
C GLY A 198 3.77 43.45 18.52
N ARG A 199 4.32 42.32 18.98
CA ARG A 199 3.98 41.69 20.28
C ARG A 199 4.65 42.40 21.47
N VAL A 200 4.80 43.72 21.46
CA VAL A 200 5.48 44.48 22.52
C VAL A 200 4.67 45.71 22.89
N PRO A 201 4.58 46.12 24.19
CA PRO A 201 3.84 47.30 24.57
C PRO A 201 4.62 48.57 24.27
N TYR A 202 3.94 49.57 23.71
CA TYR A 202 4.52 50.85 23.36
C TYR A 202 4.88 51.72 24.56
N GLY A 203 4.04 51.72 25.61
CA GLY A 203 4.21 52.62 26.76
C GLY A 203 2.89 53.08 27.37
N SER A 204 2.76 54.38 27.61
CA SER A 204 1.54 54.95 28.24
C SER A 204 0.35 55.14 27.28
N ALA A 205 0.62 55.11 25.97
CA ALA A 205 -0.41 54.99 24.94
C ALA A 205 -0.49 53.53 24.50
N PRO A 206 -1.71 53.02 24.21
CA PRO A 206 -1.88 51.63 23.79
C PRO A 206 -1.33 51.41 22.38
N ASP A 207 -0.89 50.21 22.11
CA ASP A 207 -0.79 49.64 20.76
C ASP A 207 -1.87 48.56 20.57
N VAL A 208 -1.82 47.85 19.44
CA VAL A 208 -2.73 46.74 19.14
C VAL A 208 -2.58 45.59 20.16
N PHE A 209 -1.37 45.32 20.67
CA PHE A 209 -1.11 44.27 21.66
C PHE A 209 -1.83 44.57 22.99
N ASP A 210 -1.71 45.80 23.48
CA ASP A 210 -2.33 46.29 24.71
C ASP A 210 -3.88 46.25 24.67
N LEU A 211 -4.48 46.22 23.47
CA LEU A 211 -5.92 46.00 23.31
C LEU A 211 -6.38 44.59 23.74
N TYR A 212 -5.48 43.70 24.17
CA TYR A 212 -5.81 42.36 24.66
C TYR A 212 -5.17 42.03 26.01
N ARG A 213 -4.52 43.02 26.63
CA ARG A 213 -3.83 42.90 27.91
C ARG A 213 -4.68 43.45 29.05
N PHE A 214 -5.11 42.58 29.96
CA PHE A 214 -6.07 42.92 31.02
C PHE A 214 -5.51 42.73 32.42
N THR A 215 -5.93 43.59 33.35
CA THR A 215 -5.75 43.39 34.81
C THR A 215 -7.01 42.82 35.46
N SER A 216 -8.17 43.06 34.86
CA SER A 216 -9.48 42.52 35.26
C SER A 216 -10.49 42.68 34.11
N PRO A 217 -11.66 42.00 34.13
CA PRO A 217 -12.67 42.15 33.08
C PRO A 217 -13.01 43.62 32.83
N GLY A 218 -12.91 44.06 31.57
CA GLY A 218 -13.14 45.44 31.14
C GLY A 218 -12.02 46.43 31.45
N ALA A 219 -10.96 46.03 32.17
CA ALA A 219 -9.83 46.90 32.53
C ALA A 219 -8.52 46.45 31.89
N ARG A 220 -7.95 47.30 31.03
CA ARG A 220 -6.71 47.05 30.28
C ARG A 220 -5.50 47.68 30.94
N LEU A 221 -4.34 47.07 30.75
CA LEU A 221 -3.06 47.63 31.16
C LEU A 221 -2.40 48.31 29.97
N PHE A 222 -2.23 49.64 30.04
CA PHE A 222 -1.50 50.44 29.05
C PHE A 222 -0.22 50.95 29.71
N GLN A 223 0.81 50.10 29.68
CA GLN A 223 2.08 50.36 30.33
C GLN A 223 3.21 49.57 29.64
N GLY A 224 4.30 50.27 29.32
CA GLY A 224 5.58 49.68 28.95
C GLY A 224 6.54 49.59 30.15
N GLY A 225 7.74 49.02 29.94
CA GLY A 225 8.76 48.86 30.99
C GLY A 225 9.03 47.42 31.37
N ALA A 226 10.29 47.08 31.61
CA ALA A 226 10.80 45.73 31.95
C ALA A 226 10.18 45.00 33.17
N THR A 227 9.24 45.61 33.89
CA THR A 227 8.37 44.91 34.86
C THR A 227 6.99 45.55 34.85
N ALA A 228 5.94 44.74 34.97
CA ALA A 228 4.57 45.19 35.00
C ALA A 228 3.77 44.54 36.13
N PRO A 229 2.66 45.16 36.59
CA PRO A 229 1.71 44.48 37.45
C PRO A 229 1.09 43.27 36.73
N ALA A 230 0.62 42.29 37.50
CA ALA A 230 -0.02 41.10 36.97
C ALA A 230 -1.11 41.45 35.94
N ALA A 231 -0.93 40.94 34.73
CA ALA A 231 -1.86 41.08 33.61
C ALA A 231 -2.01 39.75 32.88
N TYR A 232 -3.04 39.63 32.05
CA TYR A 232 -3.29 38.42 31.27
C TYR A 232 -3.83 38.74 29.88
N PHE A 233 -3.55 37.82 28.97
CA PHE A 233 -4.06 37.83 27.61
C PHE A 233 -5.53 37.37 27.60
N SER A 234 -6.40 38.11 26.93
CA SER A 234 -7.81 37.76 26.76
C SER A 234 -8.38 38.34 25.47
N LEU A 235 -9.32 37.63 24.85
CA LEU A 235 -9.97 38.02 23.60
C LEU A 235 -11.43 38.44 23.77
N ASP A 236 -12.00 38.31 24.98
CA ASP A 236 -13.42 38.45 25.25
C ASP A 236 -13.71 39.56 26.28
N GLY A 237 -12.99 40.67 26.18
CA GLY A 237 -13.17 41.79 27.11
C GLY A 237 -12.61 41.51 28.51
N GLY A 238 -11.75 40.50 28.66
CA GLY A 238 -11.13 40.14 29.93
C GLY A 238 -11.93 39.09 30.72
N ALA A 239 -12.94 38.45 30.12
CA ALA A 239 -13.75 37.45 30.82
C ALA A 239 -13.01 36.12 30.96
N THR A 240 -12.28 35.70 29.92
CA THR A 240 -11.48 34.48 29.89
C THR A 240 -10.00 34.81 29.84
N LYS A 241 -9.24 34.21 30.76
CA LYS A 241 -7.78 34.25 30.77
C LYS A 241 -7.23 33.19 29.81
N VAL A 242 -6.52 33.63 28.77
CA VAL A 242 -5.89 32.76 27.75
C VAL A 242 -4.44 32.45 28.11
N ALA A 243 -3.69 33.44 28.59
CA ALA A 243 -2.31 33.31 29.09
C ALA A 243 -2.03 34.37 30.15
N ASP A 244 -1.07 34.14 31.04
CA ASP A 244 -0.62 35.13 32.01
C ASP A 244 0.61 35.85 31.49
N TYR A 245 0.62 37.18 31.53
CA TYR A 245 1.83 37.94 31.17
C TYR A 245 2.82 37.96 32.34
N GLY A 246 4.10 37.99 31.98
CA GLY A 246 5.25 38.05 32.85
C GLY A 246 5.27 39.31 33.71
N GLN A 247 6.03 39.22 34.79
CA GLN A 247 6.20 40.31 35.76
C GLN A 247 7.67 40.59 36.05
N ASN A 248 8.58 39.76 35.52
CA ASN A 248 9.99 39.73 35.86
C ASN A 248 10.93 40.01 34.67
N SER A 249 10.40 39.95 33.44
CA SER A 249 11.04 40.34 32.18
C SER A 249 10.14 41.32 31.41
N ASP A 250 10.30 41.39 30.08
CA ASP A 250 9.45 42.17 29.19
C ASP A 250 7.96 41.95 29.52
N PRO A 251 7.19 43.03 29.71
CA PRO A 251 5.77 43.03 30.05
C PRO A 251 4.84 42.31 29.05
N SER A 252 5.33 41.96 27.86
CA SER A 252 4.62 41.19 26.84
C SER A 252 5.00 39.73 26.74
N ASP A 253 5.99 39.30 27.52
CA ASP A 253 6.30 37.89 27.68
C ASP A 253 5.24 37.21 28.52
N PHE A 254 5.11 35.90 28.40
CA PHE A 254 4.23 35.09 29.24
C PHE A 254 4.94 34.65 30.53
N LEU A 255 4.21 34.58 31.64
CA LEU A 255 4.73 34.17 32.93
C LEU A 255 4.98 32.65 32.94
N ASN A 256 6.19 32.13 33.11
CA ASN A 256 6.44 30.67 33.06
C ASN A 256 5.53 29.79 33.97
N SER A 257 4.93 30.35 35.02
CA SER A 257 3.99 29.63 35.91
C SER A 257 2.51 29.83 35.53
N GLY A 258 2.24 30.48 34.41
CA GLY A 258 0.92 30.84 33.93
C GLY A 258 0.15 29.71 33.25
N VAL A 259 -1.07 30.04 32.81
CA VAL A 259 -2.01 29.09 32.17
C VAL A 259 -1.43 28.39 30.93
N GLN A 260 -0.57 29.06 30.18
CA GLN A 260 0.11 28.51 29.00
C GLN A 260 1.14 27.42 29.32
N GLY A 261 1.53 27.29 30.59
CA GLY A 261 2.48 26.28 31.06
C GLY A 261 3.95 26.69 30.92
N PRO A 262 4.87 25.91 31.51
CA PRO A 262 6.26 26.33 31.73
C PRO A 262 7.17 26.29 30.50
N ASN A 263 6.73 25.64 29.43
CA ASN A 263 7.57 25.33 28.27
C ASN A 263 7.19 26.15 27.02
N ASP A 264 6.19 27.02 27.12
CA ASP A 264 5.72 27.86 26.02
C ASP A 264 6.86 28.79 25.52
N PRO A 265 7.03 28.97 24.20
CA PRO A 265 8.12 29.77 23.64
C PRO A 265 7.98 31.26 23.95
N PHE A 266 6.78 31.77 24.20
CA PHE A 266 6.56 33.18 24.52
C PHE A 266 6.77 33.48 26.01
N ASN A 267 7.20 32.49 26.82
CA ASN A 267 7.50 32.73 28.23
C ASN A 267 8.72 33.64 28.46
N GLU A 268 8.72 34.39 29.57
CA GLU A 268 9.73 35.37 29.99
C GLU A 268 11.12 34.76 30.19
N TYR A 269 11.19 33.47 30.53
CA TYR A 269 12.44 32.73 30.59
C TYR A 269 12.34 31.46 29.76
N TYR A 270 13.19 31.33 28.75
CA TYR A 270 13.40 30.03 28.13
C TYR A 270 14.14 29.08 29.08
N THR A 271 13.86 27.79 28.97
CA THR A 271 14.47 26.73 29.75
C THR A 271 14.94 25.60 28.83
N GLY A 272 15.64 24.60 29.38
CA GLY A 272 16.05 23.42 28.60
C GLY A 272 14.89 22.62 27.99
N THR A 273 13.63 22.92 28.36
CA THR A 273 12.41 22.27 27.85
C THR A 273 11.52 23.22 27.05
N THR A 274 11.98 24.42 26.71
CA THR A 274 11.22 25.36 25.86
C THR A 274 10.92 24.75 24.49
N ILE A 275 9.65 24.82 24.10
CA ILE A 275 9.16 24.30 22.83
C ILE A 275 9.80 25.10 21.68
N GLN A 276 10.27 24.39 20.64
CA GLN A 276 10.92 24.98 19.47
C GLN A 276 9.92 25.20 18.32
N GLY A 277 8.71 25.65 18.65
CA GLY A 277 7.57 25.81 17.73
C GLY A 277 6.43 26.57 18.39
N LEU A 278 5.46 27.05 17.60
CA LEU A 278 4.32 27.83 18.10
C LEU A 278 3.26 26.94 18.75
N THR A 279 2.76 27.36 19.90
CA THR A 279 1.59 26.79 20.59
C THR A 279 0.28 27.39 20.07
N ALA A 280 -0.84 26.79 20.47
CA ALA A 280 -2.16 27.34 20.15
C ALA A 280 -2.40 28.73 20.79
N ILE A 281 -1.68 29.05 21.86
CA ILE A 281 -1.77 30.35 22.54
C ILE A 281 -0.98 31.40 21.74
N ASP A 282 0.22 31.05 21.26
CA ASP A 282 1.04 31.91 20.40
C ASP A 282 0.29 32.31 19.13
N LEU A 283 -0.37 31.33 18.50
CA LEU A 283 -1.22 31.58 17.32
C LEU A 283 -2.36 32.55 17.64
N LYS A 284 -3.05 32.40 18.79
CA LYS A 284 -4.09 33.37 19.21
C LYS A 284 -3.52 34.77 19.42
N GLN A 285 -2.31 34.89 19.96
CA GLN A 285 -1.65 36.18 20.15
C GLN A 285 -1.31 36.84 18.81
N LEU A 286 -0.82 36.07 17.82
CA LEU A 286 -0.59 36.57 16.46
C LEU A 286 -1.90 37.01 15.78
N GLY A 287 -2.97 36.23 15.93
CA GLY A 287 -4.30 36.62 15.43
C GLY A 287 -4.80 37.91 16.07
N ALA A 288 -4.60 38.09 17.38
CA ALA A 288 -4.97 39.32 18.08
C ALA A 288 -4.22 40.57 17.59
N LEU A 289 -2.98 40.40 17.11
CA LEU A 289 -2.20 41.47 16.47
C LEU A 289 -2.70 41.83 15.06
N GLY A 290 -3.63 41.05 14.50
CA GLY A 290 -4.24 41.29 13.19
C GLY A 290 -3.73 40.37 12.06
N PHE A 291 -2.79 39.46 12.33
CA PHE A 291 -2.28 38.55 11.30
C PHE A 291 -3.33 37.49 10.91
N HIS A 292 -3.46 37.23 9.62
CA HIS A 292 -4.29 36.16 9.08
C HIS A 292 -3.56 34.82 9.21
N LEU A 293 -3.97 34.03 10.20
CA LEU A 293 -3.33 32.76 10.45
C LEU A 293 -3.69 31.73 9.39
N ALA A 294 -2.75 30.84 9.08
CA ALA A 294 -2.99 29.63 8.29
C ALA A 294 -3.82 28.57 9.05
N THR A 295 -4.52 28.98 10.12
CA THR A 295 -5.66 28.23 10.63
C THR A 295 -6.67 28.18 9.50
N SER A 296 -6.79 27.02 8.84
CA SER A 296 -7.82 26.81 7.83
C SER A 296 -9.13 27.35 8.40
N SER A 297 -9.74 28.34 7.72
CA SER A 297 -11.09 28.77 8.06
C SER A 297 -11.89 27.49 8.30
N PRO A 298 -12.51 27.32 9.49
CA PRO A 298 -13.07 26.03 9.87
C PRO A 298 -13.97 25.53 8.75
N THR A 299 -13.52 24.48 8.06
CA THR A 299 -14.30 23.90 6.99
C THR A 299 -15.37 23.07 7.65
N THR A 300 -16.63 23.48 7.47
CA THR A 300 -17.76 22.65 7.83
C THR A 300 -17.69 21.40 6.96
N VAL A 301 -17.39 20.26 7.59
CA VAL A 301 -17.43 18.94 6.94
C VAL A 301 -18.90 18.58 6.72
N GLU A 302 -19.73 18.85 7.74
CA GLU A 302 -21.12 18.45 7.80
C GLU A 302 -21.89 19.36 8.79
N SER A 303 -23.19 19.61 8.55
CA SER A 303 -24.02 20.56 9.33
C SER A 303 -25.51 20.23 9.35
N TYR A 304 -25.86 18.95 9.21
CA TYR A 304 -27.20 18.43 9.39
C TYR A 304 -27.46 18.15 10.89
N GLY A 305 -28.72 17.96 11.27
CA GLY A 305 -29.06 17.68 12.67
C GLY A 305 -28.69 18.80 13.64
N SER A 306 -28.35 18.43 14.88
CA SER A 306 -28.04 19.37 15.97
C SER A 306 -26.55 19.64 16.15
N THR A 307 -25.70 18.85 15.50
CA THR A 307 -24.24 18.96 15.55
C THR A 307 -23.67 19.22 14.16
N SER A 308 -22.70 20.12 14.07
CA SER A 308 -21.87 20.33 12.88
C SER A 308 -20.48 19.75 13.13
N LEU A 309 -20.07 18.83 12.27
CA LEU A 309 -18.69 18.37 12.21
C LEU A 309 -17.85 19.43 11.46
N VAL A 310 -16.86 19.98 12.16
CA VAL A 310 -16.02 21.07 11.66
C VAL A 310 -14.55 20.64 11.73
N GLN A 311 -13.82 20.83 10.64
CA GLN A 311 -12.37 20.71 10.64
C GLN A 311 -11.75 22.09 10.81
N ALA A 312 -10.96 22.30 11.87
CA ALA A 312 -10.21 23.53 12.10
C ALA A 312 -8.72 23.18 12.25
N GLY A 313 -7.89 23.73 11.36
CA GLY A 313 -6.54 23.25 11.15
C GLY A 313 -6.54 21.76 10.74
N SER A 314 -5.76 20.96 11.47
CA SER A 314 -5.70 19.50 11.28
C SER A 314 -6.68 18.73 12.14
N ASN A 315 -7.47 19.35 13.03
CA ASN A 315 -8.31 18.65 14.01
C ASN A 315 -9.79 18.72 13.66
N TYR A 316 -10.58 17.77 14.16
CA TYR A 316 -12.04 17.75 14.03
C TYR A 316 -12.74 18.15 15.33
N PHE A 317 -13.83 18.90 15.21
CA PHE A 317 -14.67 19.42 16.29
C PHE A 317 -16.14 19.11 16.02
N MET A 318 -16.89 18.83 17.08
CA MET A 318 -18.34 18.55 17.04
C MET A 318 -19.08 19.74 17.65
N ASN A 319 -19.35 20.76 16.84
CA ASN A 319 -19.96 22.02 17.26
C ASN A 319 -21.49 21.92 17.26
N ALA A 320 -22.19 22.75 18.03
CA ALA A 320 -23.64 22.83 17.90
C ALA A 320 -24.02 23.62 16.63
N THR A 321 -25.00 23.14 15.87
CA THR A 321 -25.47 23.82 14.64
C THR A 321 -26.10 25.19 14.95
N ALA A 322 -26.63 25.38 16.17
CA ALA A 322 -27.13 26.67 16.65
C ALA A 322 -26.02 27.70 16.99
N GLY A 323 -24.74 27.32 16.84
CA GLY A 323 -23.57 28.12 17.17
C GLY A 323 -22.96 27.77 18.53
N GLY A 324 -21.66 28.05 18.67
CA GLY A 324 -20.86 27.73 19.86
C GLY A 324 -19.81 26.66 19.58
N ALA A 325 -18.66 26.76 20.26
CA ALA A 325 -17.59 25.78 20.15
C ALA A 325 -17.95 24.50 20.92
N GLY A 326 -17.89 23.36 20.25
CA GLY A 326 -18.04 22.06 20.86
C GLY A 326 -16.70 21.36 21.08
N PRO A 327 -16.69 20.13 21.63
CA PRO A 327 -15.46 19.41 21.93
C PRO A 327 -14.71 18.99 20.67
N SER A 328 -13.38 18.84 20.78
CA SER A 328 -12.59 18.15 19.75
C SER A 328 -12.80 16.65 19.82
N LEU A 329 -12.86 16.01 18.65
CA LEU A 329 -12.86 14.55 18.54
C LEU A 329 -11.49 14.02 18.93
N LYS A 330 -11.45 13.03 19.82
CA LYS A 330 -10.21 12.50 20.41
C LYS A 330 -10.16 10.98 20.38
N PHE A 331 -8.96 10.45 20.20
CA PHE A 331 -8.65 9.04 20.33
C PHE A 331 -7.47 8.88 21.31
N GLY A 332 -7.63 8.06 22.36
CA GLY A 332 -6.61 7.91 23.40
C GLY A 332 -6.30 9.22 24.16
N GLY A 333 -7.25 10.16 24.21
CA GLY A 333 -7.09 11.46 24.86
C GLY A 333 -6.42 12.55 24.01
N ALA A 334 -5.87 12.21 22.84
CA ALA A 334 -5.29 13.16 21.89
C ALA A 334 -6.30 13.53 20.78
N PRO A 335 -6.27 14.77 20.23
CA PRO A 335 -7.11 15.15 19.10
C PRO A 335 -6.90 14.24 17.89
N VAL A 336 -8.00 13.84 17.25
CA VAL A 336 -8.00 13.16 15.96
C VAL A 336 -7.62 14.17 14.88
N THR A 337 -6.63 13.82 14.07
CA THR A 337 -6.13 14.67 12.99
C THR A 337 -6.53 14.18 11.60
N VAL A 338 -6.51 15.10 10.62
CA VAL A 338 -6.64 14.79 9.20
C VAL A 338 -5.59 13.75 8.81
N GLN A 339 -6.02 12.73 8.06
CA GLN A 339 -5.16 11.62 7.61
C GLN A 339 -4.45 10.85 8.74
N MET A 340 -4.96 10.92 9.98
CA MET A 340 -4.44 10.09 11.09
C MET A 340 -4.42 8.60 10.73
N TRP A 341 -5.42 8.15 9.95
CA TRP A 341 -5.44 6.83 9.34
C TRP A 341 -5.62 6.94 7.83
N ALA A 342 -4.86 6.13 7.09
CA ALA A 342 -4.89 6.14 5.64
C ALA A 342 -6.30 5.86 5.10
N GLY A 343 -6.81 6.79 4.28
CA GLY A 343 -8.11 6.70 3.62
C GLY A 343 -9.32 7.02 4.49
N TRP A 344 -9.22 7.03 5.83
CA TRP A 344 -10.33 7.29 6.73
C TRP A 344 -10.52 8.78 7.03
N ALA A 345 -11.76 9.24 6.97
CA ALA A 345 -12.17 10.57 7.42
C ALA A 345 -13.54 10.50 8.13
N PRO A 346 -13.78 11.32 9.16
CA PRO A 346 -15.11 11.50 9.71
C PRO A 346 -15.94 12.30 8.70
N ILE A 347 -17.19 11.90 8.50
CA ILE A 347 -18.10 12.47 7.49
C ILE A 347 -19.37 13.07 8.08
N GLY A 348 -19.64 12.82 9.37
CA GLY A 348 -20.74 13.44 10.09
C GLY A 348 -20.67 13.13 11.58
N ALA A 349 -21.30 13.97 12.41
CA ALA A 349 -21.40 13.75 13.85
C ALA A 349 -22.76 14.20 14.37
N GLU A 350 -23.38 13.46 15.28
CA GLU A 350 -24.64 13.86 15.92
C GLU A 350 -24.57 13.69 17.44
N GLN A 351 -25.12 14.67 18.17
CA GLN A 351 -25.15 14.60 19.63
C GLN A 351 -26.16 13.53 20.09
N THR A 352 -25.76 12.69 21.02
CA THR A 352 -26.59 11.67 21.66
C THR A 352 -26.70 11.90 23.16
N GLY A 353 -27.54 11.13 23.86
CA GLY A 353 -27.77 11.30 25.30
C GLY A 353 -26.53 11.12 26.19
N GLY A 354 -25.45 10.51 25.68
CA GLY A 354 -24.19 10.26 26.41
C GLY A 354 -22.93 10.91 25.81
N GLY A 355 -23.04 11.59 24.67
CA GLY A 355 -21.90 12.12 23.93
C GLY A 355 -22.25 12.38 22.47
N TYR A 356 -21.47 11.80 21.55
CA TYR A 356 -21.69 11.95 20.11
C TYR A 356 -21.53 10.61 19.40
N ASP A 357 -22.35 10.40 18.37
CA ASP A 357 -22.07 9.39 17.34
C ASP A 357 -21.31 10.07 16.20
N VAL A 358 -20.25 9.43 15.69
CA VAL A 358 -19.43 9.96 14.59
C VAL A 358 -19.34 8.94 13.48
N ALA A 359 -19.83 9.30 12.29
CA ALA A 359 -19.76 8.48 11.10
C ALA A 359 -18.42 8.69 10.39
N TRP A 360 -17.81 7.60 9.96
CA TRP A 360 -16.52 7.58 9.27
C TRP A 360 -16.65 6.86 7.94
N LYS A 361 -15.87 7.31 6.96
CA LYS A 361 -15.77 6.65 5.66
C LYS A 361 -14.31 6.49 5.23
N ASN A 362 -13.98 5.32 4.69
CA ASN A 362 -12.73 5.11 3.98
C ASN A 362 -12.92 5.39 2.48
N ALA A 363 -12.21 6.38 1.94
CA ALA A 363 -12.33 6.76 0.53
C ALA A 363 -11.75 5.71 -0.43
N GLY A 364 -10.79 4.89 0.01
CA GLY A 364 -10.14 3.87 -0.81
C GLY A 364 -10.92 2.56 -0.87
N THR A 365 -11.50 2.12 0.25
CA THR A 365 -12.25 0.85 0.33
C THR A 365 -13.77 1.02 0.24
N GLY A 366 -14.29 2.23 0.40
CA GLY A 366 -15.73 2.49 0.44
C GLY A 366 -16.40 2.02 1.74
N GLN A 367 -15.62 1.67 2.76
CA GLN A 367 -16.13 1.17 4.03
C GLN A 367 -16.52 2.28 5.00
N TYR A 368 -17.36 1.92 5.97
CA TYR A 368 -17.88 2.82 6.98
C TYR A 368 -17.67 2.29 8.40
N ASN A 369 -17.42 3.20 9.35
CA ASN A 369 -17.46 2.93 10.78
C ASN A 369 -18.41 3.92 11.46
N ILE A 370 -19.01 3.51 12.57
CA ILE A 370 -19.66 4.43 13.52
C ILE A 370 -18.89 4.35 14.83
N TRP A 371 -18.51 5.51 15.35
CA TRP A 371 -17.92 5.67 16.68
C TRP A 371 -18.93 6.29 17.63
N THR A 372 -18.83 5.92 18.90
CA THR A 372 -19.49 6.63 20.01
C THR A 372 -18.42 7.31 20.86
N THR A 373 -18.64 8.57 21.23
CA THR A 373 -17.77 9.33 22.15
C THR A 373 -18.47 9.66 23.46
N ASP A 374 -17.71 10.10 24.47
CA ASP A 374 -18.27 10.81 25.61
C ASP A 374 -18.63 12.27 25.23
N SER A 375 -19.20 13.02 26.18
CA SER A 375 -19.57 14.44 25.99
C SER A 375 -18.37 15.38 25.79
N ASN A 376 -17.13 14.93 26.04
CA ASN A 376 -15.89 15.68 25.83
C ASN A 376 -15.18 15.31 24.52
N GLY A 377 -15.83 14.50 23.68
CA GLY A 377 -15.34 14.04 22.39
C GLY A 377 -14.34 12.90 22.45
N ASN A 378 -14.14 12.24 23.60
CA ASN A 378 -13.26 11.08 23.70
C ASN A 378 -13.93 9.83 23.13
N TYR A 379 -13.27 9.15 22.20
CA TYR A 379 -13.68 7.83 21.72
C TYR A 379 -13.94 6.84 22.87
N ILE A 380 -15.10 6.18 22.84
CA ILE A 380 -15.47 5.10 23.78
C ILE A 380 -15.49 3.74 23.07
N ALA A 381 -16.21 3.64 21.95
CA ALA A 381 -16.46 2.37 21.28
C ALA A 381 -16.74 2.55 19.78
N THR A 382 -16.61 1.45 19.04
CA THR A 382 -16.94 1.34 17.61
C THR A 382 -18.11 0.35 17.47
N PRO A 383 -19.37 0.79 17.61
CA PRO A 383 -20.54 -0.08 17.44
C PRO A 383 -20.68 -0.68 16.03
N LEU A 384 -20.09 -0.04 15.02
CA LEU A 384 -20.09 -0.51 13.63
C LEU A 384 -18.71 -0.33 13.02
N SER A 385 -18.13 -1.39 12.45
CA SER A 385 -16.76 -1.38 11.94
C SER A 385 -16.65 -2.11 10.60
N PHE A 386 -15.97 -1.50 9.63
CA PHE A 386 -15.55 -2.06 8.34
C PHE A 386 -16.70 -2.54 7.43
N VAL A 387 -17.88 -1.96 7.57
CA VAL A 387 -19.06 -2.37 6.78
C VAL A 387 -19.15 -1.64 5.46
N SER A 388 -19.84 -2.23 4.49
CA SER A 388 -20.16 -1.57 3.22
C SER A 388 -21.22 -0.47 3.38
N GLY A 389 -21.41 0.32 2.33
CA GLY A 389 -22.53 1.24 2.22
C GLY A 389 -23.90 0.56 2.19
N SER A 390 -23.99 -0.71 1.78
CA SER A 390 -25.27 -1.44 1.66
C SER A 390 -25.70 -2.14 2.96
N ASN A 391 -24.84 -2.10 3.98
CA ASN A 391 -25.11 -2.68 5.28
C ASN A 391 -26.33 -2.05 5.95
N ALA A 392 -27.34 -2.86 6.26
CA ALA A 392 -28.59 -2.39 6.85
C ALA A 392 -28.42 -1.73 8.23
N VAL A 393 -27.37 -2.08 8.99
CA VAL A 393 -27.07 -1.42 10.27
C VAL A 393 -26.53 -0.01 10.03
N LEU A 394 -25.63 0.18 9.06
CA LEU A 394 -25.18 1.53 8.66
C LEU A 394 -26.37 2.39 8.24
N GLN A 395 -27.25 1.85 7.39
CA GLN A 395 -28.46 2.55 6.95
C GLN A 395 -29.38 2.89 8.13
N SER A 396 -29.42 2.06 9.19
CA SER A 396 -30.20 2.38 10.39
C SER A 396 -29.67 3.58 11.19
N TYR A 397 -28.40 3.97 10.99
CA TYR A 397 -27.81 5.19 11.58
C TYR A 397 -28.13 6.45 10.78
N GLU A 398 -28.44 6.35 9.49
CA GLU A 398 -28.71 7.51 8.63
C GLU A 398 -29.79 8.47 9.17
N PRO A 399 -30.91 8.00 9.78
CA PRO A 399 -31.88 8.88 10.40
C PRO A 399 -31.34 9.62 11.63
N ILE A 400 -30.34 9.06 12.33
CA ILE A 400 -29.67 9.72 13.47
C ILE A 400 -28.80 10.86 12.94
N PHE A 401 -28.01 10.61 11.90
CA PHE A 401 -27.15 11.63 11.27
C PHE A 401 -27.92 12.60 10.36
N HIS A 402 -29.20 12.34 10.09
CA HIS A 402 -30.04 13.08 9.14
C HIS A 402 -29.44 13.12 7.72
N GLN A 403 -28.73 12.07 7.33
CA GLN A 403 -27.92 12.02 6.12
C GLN A 403 -28.03 10.67 5.42
N ASP A 404 -28.04 10.70 4.10
CA ASP A 404 -27.81 9.54 3.24
C ASP A 404 -26.28 9.30 3.18
N LEU A 405 -25.79 8.45 4.10
CA LEU A 405 -24.35 8.24 4.32
C LEU A 405 -23.73 7.43 3.17
N ASN A 406 -24.50 6.49 2.64
CA ASN A 406 -24.06 5.59 1.57
C ASN A 406 -24.30 6.16 0.15
N ARG A 407 -25.10 7.24 0.03
CA ARG A 407 -25.51 7.91 -1.21
C ARG A 407 -26.39 7.05 -2.12
N ASP A 408 -27.25 6.22 -1.54
CA ASP A 408 -28.20 5.39 -2.29
C ASP A 408 -29.51 6.15 -2.64
N GLY A 409 -29.66 7.38 -2.17
CA GLY A 409 -30.80 8.26 -2.40
C GLY A 409 -31.90 8.13 -1.34
N ILE A 410 -31.70 7.31 -0.31
CA ILE A 410 -32.63 7.08 0.79
C ILE A 410 -31.92 7.44 2.11
N ILE A 411 -32.65 8.03 3.06
CA ILE A 411 -32.18 8.16 4.45
C ILE A 411 -32.86 7.06 5.25
N GLY A 412 -32.08 6.10 5.75
CA GLY A 412 -32.58 4.95 6.48
C GLY A 412 -32.46 3.65 5.69
N VAL A 413 -32.98 2.57 6.27
CA VAL A 413 -32.98 1.27 5.61
C VAL A 413 -33.90 1.33 4.38
N GLY A 414 -33.31 1.50 3.20
CA GLY A 414 -34.00 1.40 1.91
C GLY A 414 -34.45 -0.04 1.65
N ASN A 415 -35.31 -0.25 0.65
CA ASN A 415 -35.58 -1.60 0.14
C ASN A 415 -34.34 -2.11 -0.60
N VAL A 416 -33.31 -2.52 0.14
CA VAL A 416 -32.11 -3.12 -0.43
C VAL A 416 -32.52 -4.45 -1.06
N ALA A 417 -32.30 -4.58 -2.37
CA ALA A 417 -32.59 -5.80 -3.10
C ALA A 417 -31.90 -6.96 -2.39
N THR A 418 -32.71 -7.84 -1.81
CA THR A 418 -32.25 -9.01 -1.07
C THR A 418 -32.61 -10.24 -1.87
N ALA A 419 -31.62 -11.05 -2.19
CA ALA A 419 -31.80 -12.31 -2.90
C ALA A 419 -31.15 -13.43 -2.07
N THR A 420 -31.97 -14.38 -1.61
CA THR A 420 -31.44 -15.63 -1.07
C THR A 420 -30.86 -16.43 -2.23
N ILE A 421 -29.54 -16.63 -2.22
CA ILE A 421 -28.85 -17.46 -3.20
C ILE A 421 -29.10 -18.93 -2.86
N GLU A 422 -29.03 -19.25 -1.57
CA GLU A 422 -29.03 -20.61 -1.08
C GLU A 422 -29.53 -20.65 0.38
N SER A 423 -30.20 -21.73 0.78
CA SER A 423 -30.84 -21.85 2.10
C SER A 423 -31.04 -23.29 2.59
N ALA A 424 -30.22 -24.22 2.11
CA ALA A 424 -30.09 -25.58 2.60
C ALA A 424 -29.29 -25.59 3.91
N GLY A 425 -29.55 -26.59 4.76
CA GLY A 425 -28.85 -26.72 6.03
C GLY A 425 -29.18 -25.62 7.05
N ALA A 426 -28.19 -25.17 7.83
CA ALA A 426 -28.39 -24.23 8.94
C ALA A 426 -28.07 -22.77 8.58
N THR A 427 -27.33 -22.56 7.49
CA THR A 427 -26.93 -21.24 6.99
C THR A 427 -27.56 -20.97 5.64
N SER A 428 -27.96 -19.72 5.41
CA SER A 428 -28.45 -19.23 4.13
C SER A 428 -27.47 -18.21 3.60
N LEU A 429 -27.00 -18.41 2.38
CA LEU A 429 -26.23 -17.42 1.65
C LEU A 429 -27.19 -16.41 1.03
N VAL A 430 -27.12 -15.17 1.49
CA VAL A 430 -28.02 -14.09 1.08
C VAL A 430 -27.21 -12.95 0.49
N GLN A 431 -27.54 -12.55 -0.73
CA GLN A 431 -27.04 -11.31 -1.29
C GLN A 431 -27.94 -10.16 -0.82
N VAL A 432 -27.34 -9.15 -0.21
CA VAL A 432 -28.01 -7.90 0.17
C VAL A 432 -27.29 -6.78 -0.57
N GLY A 433 -27.96 -6.18 -1.54
CA GLY A 433 -27.32 -5.21 -2.43
C GLY A 433 -26.23 -5.89 -3.26
N ASN A 434 -24.98 -5.48 -3.07
CA ASN A 434 -23.82 -6.09 -3.74
C ASN A 434 -23.02 -7.02 -2.82
N ASP A 435 -23.38 -7.16 -1.55
CA ASP A 435 -22.59 -7.91 -0.58
C ASP A 435 -23.25 -9.25 -0.25
N TYR A 436 -22.47 -10.18 0.30
CA TYR A 436 -22.94 -11.51 0.68
C TYR A 436 -22.96 -11.70 2.20
N PHE A 437 -24.05 -12.28 2.70
CA PHE A 437 -24.29 -12.53 4.12
C PHE A 437 -24.56 -14.02 4.38
N LEU A 438 -24.11 -14.50 5.54
CA LEU A 438 -24.18 -15.85 6.05
C LEU A 438 -25.26 -15.92 7.14
N ASN A 439 -26.53 -15.90 6.74
CA ASN A 439 -27.68 -15.74 7.63
C ASN A 439 -28.17 -17.07 8.20
N PRO A 440 -28.52 -17.19 9.49
CA PRO A 440 -29.14 -18.40 10.01
C PRO A 440 -30.49 -18.69 9.31
N VAL A 441 -30.71 -19.92 8.85
CA VAL A 441 -31.97 -20.34 8.20
C VAL A 441 -33.17 -20.19 9.15
N ALA A 442 -32.96 -20.32 10.46
CA ALA A 442 -33.98 -20.11 11.48
C ALA A 442 -34.45 -18.64 11.61
N GLY A 443 -33.85 -17.71 10.88
CA GLY A 443 -34.13 -16.28 10.89
C GLY A 443 -33.15 -15.47 11.74
N GLY A 444 -32.98 -14.20 11.38
CA GLY A 444 -32.01 -13.27 11.99
C GLY A 444 -31.02 -12.71 10.96
N THR A 445 -30.21 -11.74 11.37
CA THR A 445 -29.10 -11.21 10.58
C THR A 445 -27.83 -11.99 10.92
N GLY A 446 -27.23 -12.61 9.91
CA GLY A 446 -25.97 -13.32 10.02
C GLY A 446 -24.76 -12.44 9.85
N ARG A 447 -23.62 -13.07 9.55
CA ARG A 447 -22.34 -12.39 9.35
C ARG A 447 -22.16 -11.97 7.89
N GLU A 448 -21.51 -10.84 7.65
CA GLU A 448 -21.10 -10.44 6.29
C GLU A 448 -19.86 -11.25 5.90
N LEU A 449 -19.80 -11.72 4.64
CA LEU A 449 -18.64 -12.44 4.13
C LEU A 449 -17.54 -11.41 3.82
N VAL A 450 -16.38 -11.55 4.47
CA VAL A 450 -15.29 -10.56 4.40
C VAL A 450 -14.00 -11.21 3.91
N PHE A 451 -13.31 -10.56 2.98
CA PHE A 451 -11.98 -10.95 2.49
C PHE A 451 -11.00 -9.79 2.68
N SER A 452 -9.86 -10.05 3.35
CA SER A 452 -8.81 -9.04 3.59
C SER A 452 -9.34 -7.75 4.25
N ALA A 453 -10.21 -7.92 5.25
CA ALA A 453 -10.89 -6.84 5.96
C ALA A 453 -11.84 -5.98 5.11
N ALA A 454 -12.26 -6.44 3.92
CA ALA A 454 -13.29 -5.81 3.08
C ALA A 454 -14.45 -6.77 2.75
N PRO A 455 -15.71 -6.28 2.67
CA PRO A 455 -16.84 -7.09 2.22
C PRO A 455 -16.60 -7.71 0.85
N VAL A 456 -16.98 -8.98 0.73
CA VAL A 456 -17.00 -9.66 -0.54
C VAL A 456 -18.20 -9.18 -1.33
N THR A 457 -17.95 -8.67 -2.53
CA THR A 457 -18.98 -8.08 -3.38
C THR A 457 -19.21 -8.81 -4.70
N VAL A 458 -20.39 -8.63 -5.29
CA VAL A 458 -20.74 -9.15 -6.62
C VAL A 458 -19.72 -8.68 -7.65
N GLY A 459 -19.13 -9.61 -8.37
CA GLY A 459 -18.15 -9.32 -9.42
C GLY A 459 -16.76 -8.93 -8.91
N MET A 460 -16.48 -9.04 -7.61
CA MET A 460 -15.14 -8.79 -7.02
C MET A 460 -14.03 -9.56 -7.74
N TRP A 461 -14.33 -10.80 -8.15
CA TRP A 461 -13.48 -11.58 -9.04
C TRP A 461 -14.23 -11.97 -10.31
N PRO A 462 -13.69 -11.70 -11.51
CA PRO A 462 -14.35 -12.04 -12.77
C PRO A 462 -14.73 -13.53 -12.85
N GLY A 463 -16.01 -13.78 -13.07
CA GLY A 463 -16.57 -15.13 -13.23
C GLY A 463 -16.85 -15.88 -11.93
N TRP A 464 -16.31 -15.47 -10.77
CA TRP A 464 -16.51 -16.16 -9.49
C TRP A 464 -17.70 -15.59 -8.70
N ALA A 465 -18.52 -16.47 -8.16
CA ALA A 465 -19.58 -16.15 -7.21
C ALA A 465 -19.69 -17.22 -6.12
N PRO A 466 -20.05 -16.85 -4.88
CA PRO A 466 -20.39 -17.83 -3.86
C PRO A 466 -21.76 -18.45 -4.21
N ILE A 467 -21.87 -19.76 -4.02
CA ILE A 467 -23.05 -20.55 -4.41
C ILE A 467 -23.70 -21.27 -3.23
N GLY A 468 -23.04 -21.35 -2.08
CA GLY A 468 -23.60 -21.92 -0.85
C GLY A 468 -22.71 -21.64 0.36
N ALA A 469 -23.30 -21.69 1.55
CA ALA A 469 -22.57 -21.50 2.81
C ALA A 469 -23.09 -22.44 3.89
N GLU A 470 -22.22 -22.98 4.75
CA GLU A 470 -22.65 -23.75 5.91
C GLU A 470 -21.82 -23.45 7.15
N GLN A 471 -22.47 -23.40 8.31
CA GLN A 471 -21.83 -23.12 9.59
C GLN A 471 -21.05 -24.36 10.06
N THR A 472 -19.82 -24.13 10.50
CA THR A 472 -18.94 -25.14 11.09
C THR A 472 -18.68 -24.84 12.57
N GLY A 473 -17.94 -25.71 13.26
CA GLY A 473 -17.60 -25.51 14.68
C GLY A 473 -16.71 -24.28 14.96
N SER A 474 -16.05 -23.72 13.95
CA SER A 474 -15.11 -22.59 14.08
C SER A 474 -15.45 -21.38 13.21
N GLY A 475 -16.53 -21.43 12.42
CA GLY A 475 -16.90 -20.37 11.48
C GLY A 475 -17.87 -20.88 10.42
N TYR A 476 -17.56 -20.63 9.14
CA TYR A 476 -18.38 -21.06 8.02
C TYR A 476 -17.50 -21.62 6.89
N ASP A 477 -18.00 -22.63 6.18
CA ASP A 477 -17.50 -23.01 4.87
C ASP A 477 -18.34 -22.31 3.80
N VAL A 478 -17.70 -21.79 2.74
CA VAL A 478 -18.36 -21.09 1.64
C VAL A 478 -17.92 -21.71 0.32
N ALA A 479 -18.87 -22.23 -0.45
CA ALA A 479 -18.64 -22.80 -1.76
C ALA A 479 -18.70 -21.72 -2.84
N TRP A 480 -17.76 -21.77 -3.77
CA TRP A 480 -17.60 -20.81 -4.86
C TRP A 480 -17.56 -21.53 -6.20
N LYS A 481 -18.11 -20.89 -7.23
CA LYS A 481 -18.08 -21.40 -8.61
C LYS A 481 -17.65 -20.31 -9.58
N ASN A 482 -16.76 -20.65 -10.52
CA ASN A 482 -16.46 -19.82 -11.67
C ASN A 482 -17.36 -20.21 -12.84
N ALA A 483 -18.27 -19.32 -13.24
CA ALA A 483 -19.22 -19.60 -14.33
C ALA A 483 -18.55 -19.78 -15.70
N SER A 484 -17.38 -19.18 -15.91
CA SER A 484 -16.66 -19.22 -17.21
C SER A 484 -15.82 -20.48 -17.37
N THR A 485 -15.21 -20.98 -16.28
CA THR A 485 -14.32 -22.15 -16.32
C THR A 485 -14.94 -23.43 -15.76
N GLY A 486 -16.07 -23.33 -15.04
CA GLY A 486 -16.69 -24.46 -14.35
C GLY A 486 -15.89 -24.95 -13.13
N GLN A 487 -14.93 -24.16 -12.64
CA GLN A 487 -14.11 -24.49 -11.49
C GLN A 487 -14.76 -24.10 -10.16
N TYR A 488 -14.34 -24.75 -9.08
CA TYR A 488 -14.86 -24.54 -7.73
C TYR A 488 -13.75 -24.25 -6.73
N ASN A 489 -14.07 -23.43 -5.72
CA ASN A 489 -13.27 -23.24 -4.52
C ASN A 489 -14.14 -23.48 -3.29
N ILE A 490 -13.52 -23.95 -2.20
CA ILE A 490 -14.11 -23.90 -0.87
C ILE A 490 -13.27 -22.98 -0.02
N TRP A 491 -13.92 -22.01 0.63
CA TRP A 491 -13.34 -21.11 1.61
C TRP A 491 -13.79 -21.50 3.01
N THR A 492 -12.92 -21.26 3.98
CA THR A 492 -13.28 -21.26 5.40
C THR A 492 -13.21 -19.85 5.96
N THR A 493 -14.15 -19.49 6.82
CA THR A 493 -14.14 -18.25 7.58
C THR A 493 -14.00 -18.50 9.08
N ASP A 494 -13.70 -17.45 9.85
CA ASP A 494 -13.96 -17.45 11.29
C ASP A 494 -15.46 -17.25 11.60
N SER A 495 -15.82 -17.19 12.89
CA SER A 495 -17.19 -16.99 13.37
C SER A 495 -17.78 -15.61 13.06
N ASP A 496 -16.96 -14.65 12.62
CA ASP A 496 -17.38 -13.30 12.26
C ASP A 496 -17.49 -13.12 10.73
N GLY A 497 -17.25 -14.18 9.95
CA GLY A 497 -17.37 -14.18 8.50
C GLY A 497 -16.10 -13.76 7.76
N ASN A 498 -14.97 -13.62 8.47
CA ASN A 498 -13.70 -13.27 7.83
C ASN A 498 -13.05 -14.50 7.21
N TYR A 499 -12.69 -14.40 5.94
CA TYR A 499 -11.89 -15.40 5.24
C TYR A 499 -10.61 -15.76 6.01
N THR A 500 -10.37 -17.06 6.20
CA THR A 500 -9.19 -17.60 6.88
C THR A 500 -8.33 -18.47 5.97
N ALA A 501 -8.94 -19.34 5.17
CA ALA A 501 -8.22 -20.24 4.28
C ALA A 501 -9.06 -20.69 3.07
N THR A 502 -8.36 -21.26 2.08
CA THR A 502 -8.95 -21.89 0.89
C THR A 502 -8.57 -23.39 0.89
N PRO A 503 -9.32 -24.26 1.60
CA PRO A 503 -9.02 -25.70 1.64
C PRO A 503 -9.14 -26.40 0.27
N LEU A 504 -9.97 -25.90 -0.65
CA LEU A 504 -10.03 -26.38 -2.04
C LEU A 504 -9.95 -25.21 -3.01
N SER A 505 -9.10 -25.33 -4.02
CA SER A 505 -8.81 -24.26 -4.98
C SER A 505 -8.71 -24.79 -6.40
N PHE A 506 -9.44 -24.16 -7.33
CA PHE A 506 -9.44 -24.41 -8.77
C PHE A 506 -9.72 -25.87 -9.17
N VAL A 507 -10.58 -26.56 -8.41
CA VAL A 507 -10.94 -27.95 -8.70
C VAL A 507 -12.10 -28.03 -9.69
N SER A 508 -12.17 -29.14 -10.44
CA SER A 508 -13.30 -29.46 -11.32
C SER A 508 -14.54 -29.90 -10.52
N GLY A 509 -15.69 -29.96 -11.20
CA GLY A 509 -16.91 -30.53 -10.63
C GLY A 509 -16.80 -32.02 -10.28
N SER A 510 -15.97 -32.79 -10.99
CA SER A 510 -15.73 -34.22 -10.74
C SER A 510 -14.73 -34.50 -9.61
N ASN A 511 -14.14 -33.46 -9.01
CA ASN A 511 -13.17 -33.65 -7.95
C ASN A 511 -13.81 -34.30 -6.70
N ALA A 512 -13.28 -35.44 -6.28
CA ALA A 512 -13.83 -36.21 -5.16
C ALA A 512 -13.82 -35.41 -3.83
N ALA A 513 -12.88 -34.48 -3.64
CA ALA A 513 -12.87 -33.63 -2.46
C ALA A 513 -14.01 -32.60 -2.51
N LEU A 514 -14.28 -31.96 -3.65
CA LEU A 514 -15.45 -31.09 -3.81
C LEU A 514 -16.75 -31.85 -3.53
N GLN A 515 -16.89 -33.04 -4.11
CA GLN A 515 -18.05 -33.91 -3.88
C GLN A 515 -18.19 -34.29 -2.40
N SER A 516 -17.09 -34.47 -1.65
CA SER A 516 -17.20 -34.71 -0.20
C SER A 516 -17.77 -33.52 0.58
N TYR A 517 -17.57 -32.28 0.12
CA TYR A 517 -18.15 -31.08 0.71
C TYR A 517 -19.65 -30.96 0.45
N GLU A 518 -20.20 -31.54 -0.61
CA GLU A 518 -21.64 -31.52 -0.91
C GLU A 518 -22.49 -32.05 0.25
N SER A 519 -21.97 -33.02 1.00
CA SER A 519 -22.63 -33.54 2.20
C SER A 519 -22.64 -32.54 3.37
N ILE A 520 -21.65 -31.65 3.42
CA ILE A 520 -21.57 -30.56 4.40
C ILE A 520 -22.54 -29.44 4.00
N PHE A 521 -22.53 -29.03 2.73
CA PHE A 521 -23.42 -27.99 2.21
C PHE A 521 -24.87 -28.46 2.00
N HIS A 522 -25.13 -29.76 2.11
CA HIS A 522 -26.41 -30.40 1.83
C HIS A 522 -26.94 -30.11 0.41
N GLN A 523 -26.01 -29.99 -0.56
CA GLN A 523 -26.27 -29.53 -1.93
C GLN A 523 -25.47 -30.32 -2.94
N ASP A 524 -26.07 -30.57 -4.10
CA ASP A 524 -25.38 -31.02 -5.31
C ASP A 524 -24.71 -29.79 -5.95
N LEU A 525 -23.46 -29.53 -5.55
CA LEU A 525 -22.73 -28.31 -5.93
C LEU A 525 -22.32 -28.36 -7.40
N ASN A 526 -21.98 -29.55 -7.90
CA ASN A 526 -21.49 -29.74 -9.26
C ASN A 526 -22.62 -29.95 -10.29
N GLY A 527 -23.84 -30.26 -9.85
CA GLY A 527 -25.02 -30.48 -10.67
C GLY A 527 -25.10 -31.87 -11.31
N ASP A 528 -24.42 -32.88 -10.75
CA ASP A 528 -24.38 -34.24 -11.29
C ASP A 528 -25.59 -35.12 -10.91
N GLY A 529 -26.49 -34.59 -10.08
CA GLY A 529 -27.69 -35.25 -9.61
C GLY A 529 -27.49 -36.07 -8.34
N THR A 530 -26.29 -36.06 -7.74
CA THR A 530 -25.98 -36.72 -6.48
C THR A 530 -25.42 -35.73 -5.45
N ILE A 531 -25.61 -36.03 -4.16
CA ILE A 531 -24.95 -35.31 -3.07
C ILE A 531 -23.89 -36.25 -2.50
N GLY A 532 -22.62 -35.85 -2.58
CA GLY A 532 -21.51 -36.67 -2.12
C GLY A 532 -20.72 -37.28 -3.28
N VAL A 533 -19.77 -38.15 -2.97
CA VAL A 533 -18.97 -38.83 -4.00
C VAL A 533 -19.85 -39.80 -4.79
N GLY A 534 -20.38 -39.34 -5.91
CA GLY A 534 -21.15 -40.15 -6.86
C GLY A 534 -20.27 -41.14 -7.63
N ASN A 535 -20.88 -42.15 -8.25
CA ASN A 535 -20.19 -43.02 -9.21
C ASN A 535 -19.87 -42.21 -10.48
N VAL A 536 -18.73 -41.53 -10.48
CA VAL A 536 -18.29 -40.70 -11.63
C VAL A 536 -18.04 -41.60 -12.84
N ALA A 537 -18.68 -41.27 -13.97
CA ALA A 537 -18.49 -41.99 -15.22
C ALA A 537 -16.99 -42.01 -15.59
N THR A 538 -16.44 -43.21 -15.66
CA THR A 538 -15.04 -43.46 -15.99
C THR A 538 -14.98 -44.01 -17.41
N VAL A 539 -14.30 -43.32 -18.31
CA VAL A 539 -14.07 -43.74 -19.71
C VAL A 539 -12.57 -43.93 -19.89
N THR A 540 -12.15 -45.18 -20.13
CA THR A 540 -10.80 -45.43 -20.62
C THR A 540 -10.73 -44.99 -22.08
N ILE A 541 -9.95 -43.94 -22.36
CA ILE A 541 -9.72 -43.44 -23.70
C ILE A 541 -8.73 -44.35 -24.42
N GLU A 542 -7.70 -44.78 -23.69
CA GLU A 542 -6.56 -45.48 -24.24
C GLU A 542 -5.88 -46.33 -23.15
N SER A 543 -5.30 -47.48 -23.51
CA SER A 543 -4.72 -48.43 -22.55
C SER A 543 -3.61 -49.33 -23.13
N ALA A 544 -2.93 -48.88 -24.17
CA ALA A 544 -1.75 -49.50 -24.74
C ALA A 544 -0.51 -49.12 -23.92
N GLY A 545 0.49 -49.99 -23.91
CA GLY A 545 1.71 -49.75 -23.14
C GLY A 545 1.51 -49.83 -21.63
N SER A 546 2.14 -48.94 -20.87
CA SER A 546 2.17 -49.02 -19.39
C SER A 546 1.24 -48.02 -18.70
N THR A 547 0.77 -47.01 -19.42
CA THR A 547 -0.17 -45.98 -18.94
C THR A 547 -1.50 -46.07 -19.68
N SER A 548 -2.59 -45.88 -18.97
CA SER A 548 -3.93 -45.76 -19.49
C SER A 548 -4.38 -44.31 -19.31
N LEU A 549 -4.72 -43.66 -20.42
CA LEU A 549 -5.40 -42.38 -20.40
C LEU A 549 -6.88 -42.62 -20.06
N VAL A 550 -7.28 -42.16 -18.89
CA VAL A 550 -8.64 -42.36 -18.37
C VAL A 550 -9.30 -41.01 -18.13
N GLN A 551 -10.48 -40.82 -18.69
CA GLN A 551 -11.34 -39.71 -18.34
C GLN A 551 -12.22 -40.11 -17.16
N ILE A 552 -12.14 -39.36 -16.07
CA ILE A 552 -13.03 -39.51 -14.90
C ILE A 552 -13.81 -38.22 -14.80
N GLY A 553 -15.11 -38.26 -15.12
CA GLY A 553 -15.93 -37.06 -15.22
C GLY A 553 -15.46 -36.18 -16.39
N SER A 554 -15.04 -34.95 -16.12
CA SER A 554 -14.49 -34.04 -17.14
C SER A 554 -12.97 -34.08 -17.25
N ASP A 555 -12.27 -34.78 -16.36
CA ASP A 555 -10.82 -34.62 -16.18
C ASP A 555 -10.08 -35.85 -16.69
N TYR A 556 -8.81 -35.67 -17.07
CA TYR A 556 -7.98 -36.76 -17.59
C TYR A 556 -6.93 -37.21 -16.56
N PHE A 557 -6.81 -38.53 -16.40
CA PHE A 557 -5.89 -39.19 -15.48
C PHE A 557 -4.95 -40.13 -16.24
N LEU A 558 -3.72 -40.27 -15.73
CA LEU A 558 -2.64 -41.07 -16.31
C LEU A 558 -2.44 -42.35 -15.47
N ASN A 559 -3.39 -43.27 -15.54
CA ASN A 559 -3.44 -44.44 -14.65
C ASN A 559 -2.50 -45.56 -15.10
N PRO A 560 -1.87 -46.33 -14.21
CA PRO A 560 -1.13 -47.52 -14.63
C PRO A 560 -2.06 -48.59 -15.23
N VAL A 561 -1.67 -49.18 -16.36
CA VAL A 561 -2.44 -50.29 -17.00
C VAL A 561 -2.54 -51.52 -16.09
N ALA A 562 -1.56 -51.73 -15.20
CA ALA A 562 -1.57 -52.80 -14.19
C ALA A 562 -2.62 -52.61 -13.07
N GLY A 563 -3.36 -51.49 -13.08
CA GLY A 563 -4.35 -51.13 -12.08
C GLY A 563 -3.83 -50.15 -11.03
N GLY A 564 -4.74 -49.41 -10.40
CA GLY A 564 -4.45 -48.32 -9.47
C GLY A 564 -4.80 -46.94 -10.04
N THR A 565 -4.56 -45.90 -9.25
CA THR A 565 -4.79 -44.50 -9.62
C THR A 565 -3.45 -43.82 -9.90
N GLY A 566 -3.29 -43.25 -11.08
CA GLY A 566 -2.16 -42.39 -11.43
C GLY A 566 -2.50 -40.90 -11.22
N PRO A 567 -1.57 -40.00 -11.58
CA PRO A 567 -1.80 -38.56 -11.41
C PRO A 567 -2.85 -38.02 -12.38
N GLU A 568 -3.47 -36.91 -11.98
CA GLU A 568 -4.32 -36.09 -12.85
C GLU A 568 -3.43 -35.27 -13.81
N LEU A 569 -3.85 -35.14 -15.06
CA LEU A 569 -3.18 -34.30 -16.04
C LEU A 569 -3.48 -32.83 -15.73
N VAL A 570 -2.43 -32.05 -15.45
CA VAL A 570 -2.55 -30.66 -14.96
C VAL A 570 -1.79 -29.71 -15.88
N PHE A 571 -2.40 -28.59 -16.24
CA PHE A 571 -1.78 -27.50 -17.00
C PHE A 571 -1.84 -26.19 -16.21
N SER A 572 -0.69 -25.54 -16.00
CA SER A 572 -0.58 -24.30 -15.21
C SER A 572 -1.23 -24.36 -13.81
N GLY A 573 -1.18 -25.53 -13.17
CA GLY A 573 -1.73 -25.75 -11.83
C GLY A 573 -3.23 -26.06 -11.79
N ALA A 574 -3.91 -26.16 -12.94
CA ALA A 574 -5.31 -26.57 -13.04
C ALA A 574 -5.48 -27.92 -13.77
N PRO A 575 -6.45 -28.77 -13.38
CA PRO A 575 -6.79 -29.97 -14.13
C PRO A 575 -7.11 -29.67 -15.58
N VAL A 576 -6.64 -30.55 -16.46
CA VAL A 576 -6.98 -30.52 -17.87
C VAL A 576 -8.34 -31.19 -18.05
N THR A 577 -9.30 -30.46 -18.61
CA THR A 577 -10.68 -30.92 -18.75
C THR A 577 -11.12 -31.08 -20.21
N VAL A 578 -12.18 -31.87 -20.42
CA VAL A 578 -12.82 -32.05 -21.72
C VAL A 578 -13.25 -30.69 -22.28
N GLY A 579 -12.81 -30.37 -23.49
CA GLY A 579 -13.16 -29.13 -24.17
C GLY A 579 -12.39 -27.89 -23.70
N MET A 580 -11.40 -28.03 -22.81
CA MET A 580 -10.55 -26.92 -22.35
C MET A 580 -9.95 -26.11 -23.50
N TRP A 581 -9.62 -26.78 -24.62
CA TRP A 581 -9.26 -26.13 -25.87
C TRP A 581 -10.16 -26.62 -27.01
N PRO A 582 -10.82 -25.72 -27.76
CA PRO A 582 -11.70 -26.09 -28.85
C PRO A 582 -11.05 -27.05 -29.86
N GLY A 583 -11.67 -28.21 -30.04
CA GLY A 583 -11.24 -29.24 -30.96
C GLY A 583 -10.07 -30.11 -30.51
N TRP A 584 -9.34 -29.77 -29.45
CA TRP A 584 -8.22 -30.55 -28.92
C TRP A 584 -8.68 -31.55 -27.86
N ALA A 585 -8.21 -32.80 -27.96
CA ALA A 585 -8.36 -33.82 -26.94
C ALA A 585 -7.08 -34.66 -26.81
N PRO A 586 -6.72 -35.14 -25.61
CA PRO A 586 -5.68 -36.14 -25.45
C PRO A 586 -6.19 -37.47 -25.99
N ILE A 587 -5.34 -38.21 -26.69
CA ILE A 587 -5.68 -39.46 -27.38
C ILE A 587 -4.83 -40.65 -26.94
N GLY A 588 -3.76 -40.41 -26.17
CA GLY A 588 -2.92 -41.45 -25.58
C GLY A 588 -1.92 -40.87 -24.60
N ALA A 589 -1.42 -41.68 -23.67
CA ALA A 589 -0.42 -41.30 -22.69
C ALA A 589 0.56 -42.45 -22.44
N GLU A 590 1.85 -42.16 -22.24
CA GLU A 590 2.84 -43.18 -21.87
C GLU A 590 3.81 -42.67 -20.82
N GLN A 591 4.17 -43.53 -19.87
CA GLN A 591 5.11 -43.20 -18.81
C GLN A 591 6.54 -43.15 -19.36
N THR A 592 7.28 -42.12 -19.00
CA THR A 592 8.70 -41.94 -19.31
C THR A 592 9.54 -41.96 -18.03
N GLY A 593 10.87 -41.94 -18.16
CA GLY A 593 11.77 -41.96 -16.99
C GLY A 593 11.63 -40.76 -16.04
N SER A 594 11.01 -39.66 -16.47
CA SER A 594 10.84 -38.41 -15.70
C SER A 594 9.38 -37.95 -15.53
N GLY A 595 8.41 -38.67 -16.06
CA GLY A 595 7.00 -38.27 -16.05
C GLY A 595 6.18 -39.03 -17.09
N TYR A 596 5.40 -38.31 -17.90
CA TYR A 596 4.59 -38.91 -18.97
C TYR A 596 4.63 -38.07 -20.23
N ASP A 597 4.59 -38.74 -21.38
CA ASP A 597 4.27 -38.12 -22.66
C ASP A 597 2.76 -38.26 -22.92
N VAL A 598 2.12 -37.21 -23.42
CA VAL A 598 0.68 -37.19 -23.74
C VAL A 598 0.48 -36.74 -25.17
N ALA A 599 -0.15 -37.58 -25.99
CA ALA A 599 -0.47 -37.29 -27.37
C ALA A 599 -1.82 -36.59 -27.47
N TRP A 600 -1.88 -35.53 -28.27
CA TRP A 600 -3.07 -34.70 -28.46
C TRP A 600 -3.43 -34.62 -29.94
N LYS A 601 -4.73 -34.58 -30.24
CA LYS A 601 -5.25 -34.41 -31.60
C LYS A 601 -6.30 -33.31 -31.63
N ASN A 602 -6.20 -32.42 -32.63
CA ASN A 602 -7.27 -31.49 -32.94
C ASN A 602 -8.21 -32.12 -33.98
N ALA A 603 -9.44 -32.42 -33.60
CA ALA A 603 -10.43 -33.04 -34.47
C ALA A 603 -10.84 -32.14 -35.66
N SER A 604 -10.75 -30.81 -35.51
CA SER A 604 -11.15 -29.86 -36.55
C SER A 604 -10.05 -29.60 -37.60
N THR A 605 -8.78 -29.61 -37.18
CA THR A 605 -7.65 -29.33 -38.09
C THR A 605 -6.84 -30.57 -38.48
N GLY A 606 -7.01 -31.70 -37.78
CA GLY A 606 -6.20 -32.91 -37.98
C GLY A 606 -4.74 -32.75 -37.53
N GLN A 607 -4.44 -31.71 -36.75
CA GLN A 607 -3.10 -31.46 -36.20
C GLN A 607 -2.87 -32.20 -34.89
N TYR A 608 -1.60 -32.43 -34.57
CA TYR A 608 -1.16 -33.16 -33.39
C TYR A 608 -0.16 -32.38 -32.55
N ASN A 609 -0.21 -32.57 -31.23
CA ASN A 609 0.82 -32.13 -30.28
C ASN A 609 1.28 -33.33 -29.44
N ILE A 610 2.53 -33.28 -28.98
CA ILE A 610 3.00 -34.13 -27.89
C ILE A 610 3.38 -33.22 -26.73
N TRP A 611 2.85 -33.52 -25.55
CA TRP A 611 3.21 -32.88 -24.28
C TRP A 611 4.09 -33.80 -23.46
N THR A 612 5.00 -33.22 -22.68
CA THR A 612 5.67 -33.90 -21.58
C THR A 612 5.13 -33.36 -20.26
N THR A 613 5.07 -34.23 -19.26
CA THR A 613 4.66 -33.90 -17.89
C THR A 613 5.73 -34.33 -16.89
N ALA A 614 5.66 -33.81 -15.67
CA ALA A 614 6.37 -34.36 -14.52
C ALA A 614 5.64 -35.61 -13.98
N SER A 615 6.27 -36.36 -13.06
CA SER A 615 5.70 -37.58 -12.46
C SER A 615 4.38 -37.37 -11.71
N ASN A 616 4.06 -36.12 -11.34
CA ASN A 616 2.79 -35.75 -10.71
C ASN A 616 1.72 -35.26 -11.72
N GLY A 617 1.94 -35.43 -13.03
CA GLY A 617 0.98 -35.07 -14.08
C GLY A 617 0.99 -33.60 -14.51
N ASN A 618 1.83 -32.75 -13.91
CA ASN A 618 1.98 -31.36 -14.32
C ASN A 618 2.67 -31.26 -15.69
N TYR A 619 2.05 -30.55 -16.63
CA TYR A 619 2.65 -30.14 -17.90
C TYR A 619 4.00 -29.45 -17.69
N THR A 620 5.01 -29.85 -18.48
CA THR A 620 6.36 -29.26 -18.45
C THR A 620 6.77 -28.65 -19.79
N ALA A 621 6.49 -29.32 -20.91
CA ALA A 621 6.88 -28.84 -22.23
C ALA A 621 6.03 -29.43 -23.36
N THR A 622 6.14 -28.84 -24.56
CA THR A 622 5.51 -29.31 -25.79
C THR A 622 6.59 -29.66 -26.83
N PRO A 623 7.18 -30.87 -26.78
CA PRO A 623 8.22 -31.29 -27.73
C PRO A 623 7.75 -31.33 -29.19
N LEU A 624 6.45 -31.53 -29.45
CA LEU A 624 5.86 -31.40 -30.79
C LEU A 624 4.60 -30.56 -30.75
N SER A 625 4.49 -29.59 -31.66
CA SER A 625 3.37 -28.66 -31.72
C SER A 625 2.87 -28.46 -33.16
N PHE A 626 1.56 -28.58 -33.35
CA PHE A 626 0.81 -28.28 -34.58
C PHE A 626 1.31 -29.02 -35.82
N VAL A 627 1.73 -30.28 -35.66
CA VAL A 627 2.23 -31.09 -36.77
C VAL A 627 1.09 -31.86 -37.46
N SER A 628 1.25 -32.15 -38.76
CA SER A 628 0.32 -33.02 -39.49
C SER A 628 0.54 -34.50 -39.15
N GLY A 629 -0.45 -35.35 -39.42
CA GLY A 629 -0.34 -36.81 -39.24
C GLY A 629 0.86 -37.45 -39.96
N SER A 630 1.22 -36.95 -41.13
CA SER A 630 2.37 -37.44 -41.93
C SER A 630 3.74 -36.93 -41.46
N ASN A 631 3.83 -36.26 -40.30
CA ASN A 631 5.09 -35.75 -39.79
C ASN A 631 5.94 -36.89 -39.22
N ALA A 632 7.16 -37.07 -39.74
CA ALA A 632 8.04 -38.16 -39.32
C ALA A 632 8.38 -38.15 -37.81
N ALA A 633 8.38 -36.98 -37.16
CA ALA A 633 8.57 -36.90 -35.72
C ALA A 633 7.35 -37.43 -34.96
N LEU A 634 6.12 -37.08 -35.37
CA LEU A 634 4.90 -37.66 -34.79
C LEU A 634 4.90 -39.19 -34.95
N GLN A 635 5.22 -39.67 -36.16
CA GLN A 635 5.34 -41.11 -36.44
C GLN A 635 6.39 -41.78 -35.55
N SER A 636 7.50 -41.11 -35.22
CA SER A 636 8.48 -41.68 -34.29
C SER A 636 7.93 -41.85 -32.85
N TYR A 637 6.98 -41.01 -32.42
CA TYR A 637 6.33 -41.16 -31.11
C TYR A 637 5.34 -42.32 -31.07
N GLU A 638 4.77 -42.76 -32.20
CA GLU A 638 3.85 -43.92 -32.25
C GLU A 638 4.45 -45.18 -31.63
N SER A 639 5.77 -45.36 -31.75
CA SER A 639 6.48 -46.48 -31.11
C SER A 639 6.61 -46.34 -29.58
N ILE A 640 6.57 -45.11 -29.06
CA ILE A 640 6.54 -44.81 -27.62
C ILE A 640 5.13 -45.06 -27.09
N PHE A 641 4.10 -44.52 -27.76
CA PHE A 641 2.69 -44.69 -27.37
C PHE A 641 2.11 -46.07 -27.69
N HIS A 642 2.86 -46.92 -28.40
CA HIS A 642 2.42 -48.24 -28.88
C HIS A 642 1.13 -48.19 -29.72
N GLN A 643 0.93 -47.10 -30.48
CA GLN A 643 -0.31 -46.79 -31.18
C GLN A 643 -0.04 -46.13 -32.53
N ASP A 644 -0.88 -46.43 -33.51
CA ASP A 644 -0.99 -45.67 -34.75
C ASP A 644 -1.81 -44.39 -34.49
N LEU A 645 -1.13 -43.34 -34.05
CA LEU A 645 -1.75 -42.06 -33.66
C LEU A 645 -2.40 -41.35 -34.86
N ASN A 646 -1.84 -41.55 -36.05
CA ASN A 646 -2.22 -40.82 -37.25
C ASN A 646 -3.29 -41.56 -38.09
N GLY A 647 -3.41 -42.88 -37.92
CA GLY A 647 -4.40 -43.74 -38.58
C GLY A 647 -3.98 -44.24 -39.96
N ASP A 648 -2.69 -44.26 -40.30
CA ASP A 648 -2.18 -44.72 -41.60
C ASP A 648 -1.96 -46.25 -41.68
N GLY A 649 -2.18 -46.97 -40.58
CA GLY A 649 -2.04 -48.41 -40.44
C GLY A 649 -0.62 -48.86 -40.11
N ILE A 650 0.32 -47.95 -39.85
CA ILE A 650 1.72 -48.24 -39.52
C ILE A 650 2.04 -47.63 -38.14
N ILE A 651 2.73 -48.38 -37.28
CA ILE A 651 3.33 -47.82 -36.07
C ILE A 651 4.78 -47.47 -36.40
N GLY A 652 5.12 -46.18 -36.36
CA GLY A 652 6.46 -45.71 -36.66
C GLY A 652 6.61 -45.11 -38.06
N VAL A 653 7.83 -44.71 -38.42
CA VAL A 653 8.11 -44.12 -39.74
C VAL A 653 7.99 -45.18 -40.86
N PRO A 654 7.20 -44.93 -41.94
CA PRO A 654 7.09 -45.86 -43.06
C PRO A 654 8.45 -46.13 -43.73
N SER A 655 8.80 -47.40 -43.91
CA SER A 655 10.04 -47.77 -44.61
C SER A 655 9.90 -47.50 -46.12
N ALA A 656 10.73 -46.60 -46.66
CA ALA A 656 10.75 -46.33 -48.10
C ALA A 656 11.26 -47.55 -48.87
N ALA A 657 10.38 -48.23 -49.60
CA ALA A 657 10.77 -49.30 -50.51
C ALA A 657 11.66 -48.72 -51.64
N GLN A 658 12.97 -48.96 -51.60
CA GLN A 658 13.85 -48.63 -52.71
C GLN A 658 13.64 -49.63 -53.85
N SER A 659 12.99 -49.19 -54.93
CA SER A 659 12.91 -49.96 -56.17
C SER A 659 14.25 -49.92 -56.92
N PHE A 660 15.03 -51.00 -56.87
CA PHE A 660 16.16 -51.19 -57.79
C PHE A 660 15.65 -51.77 -59.11
N ALA A 661 15.70 -51.00 -60.19
CA ALA A 661 15.45 -51.51 -61.54
C ALA A 661 16.68 -52.31 -62.02
N ALA A 662 16.67 -53.63 -61.84
CA ALA A 662 17.61 -54.52 -62.51
C ALA A 662 17.15 -54.75 -63.95
N THR A 663 17.91 -54.28 -64.94
CA THR A 663 17.67 -54.64 -66.34
C THR A 663 18.30 -56.00 -66.61
N ALA A 664 17.48 -57.03 -66.79
CA ALA A 664 17.96 -58.35 -67.21
C ALA A 664 18.25 -58.32 -68.72
N GLN A 665 19.52 -58.39 -69.11
CA GLN A 665 19.90 -58.68 -70.49
C GLN A 665 20.09 -60.19 -70.63
N ARG A 666 19.24 -60.86 -71.42
CA ARG A 666 19.47 -62.25 -71.83
C ARG A 666 20.68 -62.31 -72.77
N THR A 667 21.69 -63.07 -72.38
CA THR A 667 22.59 -63.76 -73.32
C THR A 667 22.51 -65.24 -73.02
N ASP A 668 22.44 -66.07 -74.05
CA ASP A 668 21.87 -67.42 -74.01
C ASP A 668 22.54 -68.47 -73.09
N GLU A 669 23.51 -68.13 -72.23
CA GLU A 669 24.12 -69.10 -71.30
C GLU A 669 24.48 -68.57 -69.88
N ALA A 670 24.18 -67.31 -69.48
CA ALA A 670 24.33 -66.88 -68.06
C ALA A 670 23.64 -65.54 -67.73
N PHE A 671 23.12 -65.42 -66.50
CA PHE A 671 22.58 -64.18 -65.93
C PHE A 671 23.71 -63.40 -65.23
N LEU A 672 24.09 -62.23 -65.77
CA LEU A 672 25.09 -61.34 -65.19
C LEU A 672 24.42 -60.06 -64.71
N PHE A 673 24.48 -59.78 -63.41
CA PHE A 673 24.12 -58.47 -62.86
C PHE A 673 25.30 -57.50 -63.03
N ARG A 674 25.09 -56.43 -63.81
CA ARG A 674 26.00 -55.28 -63.83
C ARG A 674 25.33 -54.12 -63.09
N SER A 675 26.06 -53.50 -62.17
CA SER A 675 25.64 -52.24 -61.55
C SER A 675 25.68 -51.12 -62.60
N ALA A 676 24.56 -50.39 -62.74
CA ALA A 676 24.50 -49.21 -63.60
C ALA A 676 25.43 -48.12 -63.02
N SER A 677 26.38 -47.70 -63.85
CA SER A 677 27.38 -46.67 -63.58
C SER A 677 26.72 -45.29 -63.42
N GLY A 678 26.82 -44.71 -62.24
CA GLY A 678 26.38 -43.34 -61.97
C GLY A 678 26.74 -42.88 -60.57
N LEU A 679 28.03 -42.92 -60.20
CA LEU A 679 28.51 -42.35 -58.94
C LEU A 679 29.73 -41.46 -59.20
N SER A 680 29.61 -40.19 -58.80
CA SER A 680 30.72 -39.27 -58.61
C SER A 680 31.66 -39.79 -57.51
N PRO A 681 32.99 -39.62 -57.62
CA PRO A 681 33.94 -40.14 -56.64
C PRO A 681 33.92 -39.29 -55.37
N GLY A 682 33.50 -39.88 -54.24
CA GLY A 682 33.64 -39.21 -52.94
C GLY A 682 32.95 -39.84 -51.72
N GLY A 683 31.91 -40.67 -51.91
CA GLY A 683 31.19 -41.27 -50.79
C GLY A 683 31.74 -42.65 -50.39
N LYS A 684 32.55 -42.72 -49.34
CA LYS A 684 32.73 -43.98 -48.60
C LYS A 684 31.42 -44.26 -47.84
N PHE A 685 30.58 -45.16 -48.36
CA PHE A 685 29.51 -45.75 -47.57
C PHE A 685 30.03 -47.03 -46.89
N PRO A 686 29.82 -47.21 -45.58
CA PRO A 686 29.93 -48.52 -44.96
C PRO A 686 28.80 -49.40 -45.51
N LEU A 687 29.17 -50.54 -46.09
CA LEU A 687 28.23 -51.60 -46.43
C LEU A 687 27.58 -52.10 -45.12
N PRO A 688 26.25 -52.09 -44.95
CA PRO A 688 25.64 -52.92 -43.92
C PRO A 688 25.83 -54.39 -44.30
N ALA A 689 26.28 -55.15 -43.31
CA ALA A 689 26.63 -56.55 -43.38
C ALA A 689 25.50 -57.42 -43.97
N VAL A 690 25.92 -58.46 -44.67
CA VAL A 690 25.08 -59.60 -45.04
C VAL A 690 24.38 -60.14 -43.79
N VAL A 691 23.05 -60.10 -43.79
CA VAL A 691 22.22 -60.77 -42.79
C VAL A 691 22.42 -62.27 -42.93
N SER A 692 23.03 -62.92 -41.93
CA SER A 692 22.93 -64.36 -41.74
C SER A 692 21.57 -64.66 -41.11
N VAL A 693 20.68 -65.31 -41.86
CA VAL A 693 19.38 -65.75 -41.32
C VAL A 693 19.59 -67.02 -40.50
N GLY A 694 19.17 -67.00 -39.24
CA GLY A 694 19.18 -68.15 -38.34
C GLY A 694 18.20 -69.23 -38.79
N ALA A 695 18.69 -70.46 -38.72
CA ALA A 695 18.19 -71.78 -39.15
C ALA A 695 16.70 -72.21 -38.98
N ASN A 696 15.70 -71.37 -38.69
CA ASN A 696 14.35 -71.88 -38.38
C ASN A 696 13.12 -71.27 -39.07
N ASP A 697 13.22 -70.31 -39.99
CA ASP A 697 12.06 -69.90 -40.79
C ASP A 697 12.21 -70.33 -42.25
N GLY A 698 11.57 -71.46 -42.58
CA GLY A 698 11.28 -71.84 -43.96
C GLY A 698 10.15 -70.96 -44.52
N PHE A 699 10.41 -70.26 -45.62
CA PHE A 699 9.35 -69.69 -46.45
C PHE A 699 8.57 -70.81 -47.15
N VAL A 700 7.28 -70.92 -46.86
CA VAL A 700 6.33 -71.72 -47.64
C VAL A 700 5.72 -70.81 -48.70
N PHE A 701 6.01 -71.06 -49.98
CA PHE A 701 5.17 -70.57 -51.08
C PHE A 701 4.09 -71.61 -51.34
N GLY A 702 2.83 -71.22 -51.16
CA GLY A 702 1.69 -72.01 -51.61
C GLY A 702 1.61 -72.03 -53.13
N ASP A 703 1.89 -73.20 -53.69
CA ASP A 703 1.26 -73.91 -54.80
C ASP A 703 0.58 -73.09 -55.94
N GLY A 704 1.26 -73.03 -57.09
CA GLY A 704 0.65 -73.22 -58.41
C GLY A 704 0.81 -74.69 -58.86
N PRO A 705 0.01 -75.21 -59.82
CA PRO A 705 -0.37 -76.62 -59.92
C PRO A 705 0.68 -77.60 -60.49
N THR A 706 1.97 -77.39 -60.26
CA THR A 706 3.00 -78.42 -60.49
C THR A 706 4.02 -78.36 -59.37
N GLY A 707 3.88 -79.27 -58.41
CA GLY A 707 4.65 -79.31 -57.17
C GLY A 707 6.15 -79.54 -57.35
N GLY A 708 6.91 -78.98 -56.42
CA GLY A 708 8.34 -79.23 -56.25
C GLY A 708 8.94 -78.33 -55.17
N HIS A 709 9.06 -78.84 -53.94
CA HIS A 709 9.77 -78.18 -52.84
C HIS A 709 11.28 -78.45 -52.94
N ALA A 710 12.11 -77.43 -52.68
CA ALA A 710 13.53 -77.60 -52.42
C ALA A 710 13.98 -76.65 -51.29
N VAL A 711 14.52 -77.22 -50.21
CA VAL A 711 15.11 -76.55 -49.04
C VAL A 711 16.63 -76.55 -49.20
N LEU A 712 17.32 -75.43 -48.93
CA LEU A 712 18.77 -75.45 -48.68
C LEU A 712 19.20 -74.46 -47.60
N ALA A 713 20.08 -74.96 -46.72
CA ALA A 713 20.56 -74.40 -45.48
C ALA A 713 21.81 -73.50 -45.63
N SER A 714 22.08 -72.74 -44.57
CA SER A 714 23.17 -71.77 -44.33
C SER A 714 24.60 -72.32 -44.34
N SER A 715 25.58 -71.43 -44.58
CA SER A 715 26.92 -71.30 -43.94
C SER A 715 27.79 -70.33 -44.79
N ALA A 716 28.73 -69.49 -44.35
CA ALA A 716 29.41 -69.16 -43.09
C ALA A 716 30.31 -67.91 -43.38
N GLY A 717 30.89 -67.28 -42.33
CA GLY A 717 32.28 -66.76 -42.41
C GLY A 717 32.53 -65.28 -42.10
N LEU A 718 33.11 -65.03 -40.91
CA LEU A 718 33.69 -63.77 -40.42
C LEU A 718 34.88 -63.27 -41.26
N GLN A 719 35.21 -61.96 -41.18
CA GLN A 719 36.49 -61.49 -40.59
C GLN A 719 36.55 -59.97 -40.35
N ALA A 720 37.33 -59.62 -39.33
CA ALA A 720 37.44 -58.35 -38.63
C ALA A 720 38.50 -57.39 -39.20
N GLY A 721 38.49 -56.15 -38.70
CA GLY A 721 39.63 -55.23 -38.73
C GLY A 721 39.33 -53.93 -37.97
N GLY A 722 40.04 -53.71 -36.85
CA GLY A 722 39.91 -52.58 -35.91
C GLY A 722 40.39 -51.22 -36.46
N ASP A 723 40.64 -50.18 -35.66
CA ASP A 723 40.80 -50.09 -34.21
C ASP A 723 40.91 -48.60 -33.81
N LEU A 724 40.66 -48.29 -32.52
CA LEU A 724 41.26 -47.22 -31.68
C LEU A 724 40.92 -45.71 -31.86
N TYR A 725 40.20 -45.11 -30.90
CA TYR A 725 40.77 -44.33 -29.76
C TYR A 725 39.70 -43.76 -28.77
N THR A 726 39.57 -44.47 -27.63
CA THR A 726 39.49 -44.08 -26.19
C THR A 726 38.84 -42.77 -25.65
N HIS A 727 37.84 -42.93 -24.76
CA HIS A 727 37.84 -42.65 -23.28
C HIS A 727 36.38 -42.55 -22.79
N ALA A 728 35.80 -43.60 -22.19
CA ALA A 728 35.89 -44.00 -20.78
C ALA A 728 34.84 -43.32 -19.87
N SER A 729 33.64 -43.92 -19.77
CA SER A 729 32.99 -44.20 -18.48
C SER A 729 31.85 -45.23 -18.65
N VAL A 730 31.92 -46.25 -17.79
CA VAL A 730 30.89 -47.24 -17.40
C VAL A 730 30.48 -48.32 -18.41
N LEU A 731 31.14 -49.47 -18.28
CA LEU A 731 30.59 -50.77 -18.67
C LEU A 731 30.43 -51.57 -17.36
N GLN A 732 29.19 -51.69 -16.89
CA GLN A 732 28.79 -52.78 -16.00
C GLN A 732 27.29 -53.06 -16.16
N ASP A 733 27.01 -54.35 -16.36
CA ASP A 733 25.75 -55.07 -16.14
C ASP A 733 24.76 -55.23 -17.31
N VAL A 734 25.18 -56.04 -18.30
CA VAL A 734 24.29 -57.04 -18.91
C VAL A 734 24.98 -58.40 -18.86
N ILE A 735 24.97 -59.04 -17.68
CA ILE A 735 24.81 -60.50 -17.53
C ILE A 735 24.15 -60.71 -16.18
N PHE A 736 22.82 -60.92 -16.13
CA PHE A 736 22.13 -61.83 -15.20
C PHE A 736 20.64 -61.92 -15.56
N ALA A 737 20.32 -62.76 -16.54
CA ALA A 737 19.03 -63.45 -16.60
C ALA A 737 19.18 -64.70 -17.49
N ASN A 738 19.82 -65.72 -16.94
CA ASN A 738 19.48 -67.14 -17.16
C ASN A 738 20.53 -68.03 -16.47
N LEU A 739 20.34 -68.24 -15.17
CA LEU A 739 20.92 -69.38 -14.47
C LEU A 739 19.78 -70.13 -13.80
N HIS A 740 19.56 -71.37 -14.25
CA HIS A 740 18.73 -72.38 -13.62
C HIS A 740 19.66 -73.41 -12.94
N ASP A 741 20.44 -72.98 -11.92
CA ASP A 741 21.20 -73.90 -11.07
C ASP A 741 21.32 -73.40 -9.60
N PRO A 742 20.89 -74.18 -8.59
CA PRO A 742 20.99 -73.81 -7.17
C PRO A 742 22.40 -73.78 -6.53
N SER A 743 23.51 -74.00 -7.24
CA SER A 743 24.84 -74.10 -6.60
C SER A 743 25.70 -72.82 -6.52
N ASP A 744 25.29 -71.69 -7.11
CA ASP A 744 26.14 -70.49 -7.15
C ASP A 744 25.92 -69.48 -6.00
N VAL A 745 24.97 -69.75 -5.10
CA VAL A 745 24.68 -68.95 -3.90
C VAL A 745 25.80 -69.03 -2.84
N ALA A 746 26.70 -70.01 -2.94
CA ALA A 746 27.76 -70.23 -1.95
C ALA A 746 29.09 -69.49 -2.22
N ARG A 747 29.19 -68.63 -3.26
CA ARG A 747 30.46 -68.00 -3.65
C ARG A 747 30.53 -66.47 -3.55
N LEU A 748 29.49 -65.79 -3.10
CA LEU A 748 29.45 -64.32 -2.92
C LEU A 748 29.28 -63.86 -1.46
N GLN A 749 29.59 -64.72 -0.48
CA GLN A 749 29.62 -64.37 0.95
C GLN A 749 31.03 -64.30 1.56
N SER A 750 32.10 -64.20 0.76
CA SER A 750 33.48 -64.25 1.31
C SER A 750 34.47 -63.21 0.75
N ALA A 751 34.07 -61.94 0.62
CA ALA A 751 35.02 -60.84 0.44
C ALA A 751 34.53 -59.52 1.08
N VAL A 752 34.50 -59.51 2.43
CA VAL A 752 35.22 -58.57 3.35
C VAL A 752 35.61 -57.20 2.74
N ALA A 753 35.48 -56.01 3.35
CA ALA A 753 34.84 -55.45 4.54
C ALA A 753 35.06 -53.91 4.47
N VAL A 754 34.25 -53.13 5.20
CA VAL A 754 34.21 -51.65 5.34
C VAL A 754 35.40 -51.17 6.22
N PRO A 755 35.97 -49.92 6.11
CA PRO A 755 35.41 -48.75 6.82
C PRO A 755 35.56 -47.34 6.22
N THR A 756 34.58 -46.52 6.62
CA THR A 756 34.46 -45.06 6.60
C THR A 756 35.53 -44.33 7.42
N SER A 757 36.14 -43.27 6.85
CA SER A 757 36.51 -42.01 7.54
C SER A 757 37.32 -41.11 6.60
N ASP A 758 36.70 -40.09 5.99
CA ASP A 758 37.16 -38.69 6.08
C ASP A 758 36.40 -37.75 5.13
N VAL A 759 36.23 -36.53 5.62
CA VAL A 759 35.77 -35.31 4.93
C VAL A 759 34.26 -35.09 4.79
N LEU A 760 33.57 -35.34 5.91
CA LEU A 760 32.54 -34.44 6.40
C LEU A 760 33.27 -33.20 6.97
N ASN A 761 33.79 -32.33 6.10
CA ASN A 761 34.44 -31.05 6.49
C ASN A 761 34.69 -30.07 5.32
N GLN A 762 33.73 -29.90 4.41
CA GLN A 762 33.73 -28.71 3.52
C GLN A 762 32.34 -28.38 2.94
N ALA A 763 31.34 -28.31 3.82
CA ALA A 763 30.11 -27.57 3.56
C ALA A 763 30.08 -26.34 4.47
N GLU A 764 30.99 -25.39 4.27
CA GLU A 764 30.89 -24.02 4.82
C GLU A 764 31.99 -23.13 4.19
N SER A 765 31.71 -22.60 2.99
CA SER A 765 32.22 -21.33 2.44
C SER A 765 32.08 -21.30 0.91
N HIS A 766 30.90 -20.91 0.45
CA HIS A 766 30.66 -20.01 -0.71
C HIS A 766 29.15 -19.88 -0.93
N ARG A 767 28.44 -19.56 0.16
CA ARG A 767 27.07 -19.04 0.16
C ARG A 767 27.18 -17.52 0.29
N ALA A 768 27.74 -16.88 -0.73
CA ALA A 768 27.76 -15.42 -0.89
C ALA A 768 28.01 -15.13 -2.38
N GLU A 769 27.16 -14.28 -2.97
CA GLU A 769 27.17 -13.82 -4.37
C GLU A 769 26.64 -14.78 -5.43
N LEU A 770 25.31 -14.84 -5.57
CA LEU A 770 24.59 -14.69 -6.86
C LEU A 770 23.07 -14.69 -6.60
N LEU A 771 22.64 -13.74 -5.78
CA LEU A 771 21.28 -13.25 -5.67
C LEU A 771 21.42 -11.73 -5.70
N HIS A 772 21.18 -11.12 -6.86
CA HIS A 772 20.71 -9.75 -7.12
C HIS A 772 20.89 -9.43 -8.61
N GLY A 773 19.80 -9.35 -9.38
CA GLY A 773 19.88 -9.03 -10.81
C GLY A 773 18.57 -9.07 -11.61
N TYR A 774 17.57 -8.31 -11.16
CA TYR A 774 16.58 -7.56 -11.96
C TYR A 774 15.53 -8.23 -12.89
N PHE A 775 14.40 -7.53 -12.87
CA PHE A 775 13.11 -7.64 -13.57
C PHE A 775 13.12 -7.09 -15.01
N ILE A 776 12.09 -7.50 -15.77
CA ILE A 776 11.43 -6.90 -16.97
C ILE A 776 12.13 -7.01 -18.35
N ALA A 777 11.48 -7.76 -19.25
CA ALA A 777 10.99 -7.30 -20.56
C ALA A 777 9.77 -8.15 -20.97
#